data_AF-G5SQ80-F1
#
_entry.id   AF-G5SQ80-F1
#
_cell.length_a   1.000
_cell.length_b   1.000
_cell.length_c   1.000
_cell.angle_alpha   90.00
_cell.angle_beta   90.00
_cell.angle_gamma   90.00
#
_symmetry.space_group_name_H-M   'P 1'
#
loop_
_entity.id
_entity.type
_entity.pdbx_description
1 polymer ?
#
loop_
_entity_poly.entity_id
_entity_poly.type
_entity_poly.pdbx_seq_one_letter_code
_entity_poly.pdbx_strand_id
1 'polypeptide(L)'
;MAFAQEENPWVGEALPAEGGEFYLYNKSGDGFLLGANTWGTQGSLGQPGLLCTVVVSNGKYKIVTRCNGDNRGLGSDGYIDNGTPAEYTFTDPTPDDGLNEYVMNLDANKWFYYGGEGTVLNLDGNGSATDAQWLFVSKAQREQRLNQATKDNGVDATFYIMGASFVRTEPHNWKEVHNGGTVSLSSPSGASGNHFYCAEASNNDNFDIYQELTGIRNGRYRLTCQGFYRGDGSVRNAMLYAGLIESPLLLAESEEDVPTDANKAAIAFGDGRYGGNTVEVIVQDGTLRLGVKKNAHIKNDWVVFDNFRLTYLGEATAEEAFTELMGSFQNLINDFNDLGAEAIKSELQVVYDKYVGTTGDVTEALQVVSETVKSANAARALTMALNNAVKGAEAYWAKVENGEVTLNTALKTSLQQQISEAKKQLAETNMADMVVGAEESTTKLNAMVVSARNWAGLSYALGKAKALADRLGGLENTDEYKKVLADLDAVELTFDDAILDVAALNAKIQEKLTPEFLATVTEENKLDLTSFITNPNIFNNTGVKNQMPGGWILGRNDARDNTEWCTVTDGDGELHAGNWSGNKGNDVTGVHYYQKIGIGDGSVKLPDGLYQLAAATYSDGDPNKIVLYATSDSVNFDTVYFNRDRMLYDEALSKTDVTSTVEDVVVVGGQLYIGVRGSDPENNHQGGNGKNWYADNFRLYFAGKDVLGAYRGRLQDRLDKAVVLHDSLTVYGIDDSESYGFALDPEEGYYLFLTEGTLDDVSYAINDLDKMNADAEKLIANYLLLTPLVQNGNNFNNQLNEGVLFAQPTAKKTFIAALETAAEVAEDMTWDNYLSDAVVEQAEALKVATTEFMNSVALCFPMGTAKVLADQIGGLAQTEAYLNVMTYLASDELDPLDVDLAVQALQGECINAMTPEVLARATVDEPFDMTTFVVNPNIYQDATDDEGNPTDIRINGWTLETNADRAPRTGATSGDTWMYTTSHSSNDAHNISSATDYRQVIGTQPEVSAEGKYGLPTGAYRVEAATFLNHEWDKMRLYAQTNSVEVSTVTGSAGQDSTVYAYTEIEYADSAFNGKQDVWDAAQATLGTTTVVPEIYVENGAVTIGIRGNGRVGGNDSWFLADNFRLYYVGTERGSNIGGTMVGRNDNLSELVDVYDITGKLVRKQAKRADAVKGLKKGIYIAGGKKYVVTGN
;
A
#
# COMPACT_ATOMS: atom_id res chain seq x y z
N MET A 1 18.35 0.65 26.47
CA MET A 1 18.98 1.20 27.69
C MET A 1 20.00 0.20 28.20
N ALA A 2 21.22 0.64 28.52
CA ALA A 2 22.25 -0.22 29.10
C ALA A 2 22.01 -0.38 30.60
N PHE A 3 21.59 -1.55 31.05
CA PHE A 3 21.57 -1.91 32.46
C PHE A 3 23.02 -2.17 32.92
N ALA A 4 23.38 -1.65 34.08
CA ALA A 4 24.62 -2.02 34.75
C ALA A 4 24.64 -3.54 34.97
N GLN A 5 25.76 -4.20 34.70
CA GLN A 5 25.96 -5.63 34.92
C GLN A 5 25.82 -5.94 36.42
N GLU A 6 24.62 -6.31 36.87
CA GLU A 6 24.45 -7.04 38.14
C GLU A 6 25.03 -8.46 37.97
N GLU A 7 25.53 -9.05 39.05
CA GLU A 7 25.88 -10.48 39.07
C GLU A 7 24.68 -11.31 38.61
N ASN A 8 24.92 -12.32 37.75
CA ASN A 8 23.88 -13.21 37.21
C ASN A 8 22.93 -13.67 38.33
N PRO A 9 21.63 -13.35 38.22
CA PRO A 9 20.70 -13.59 39.31
C PRO A 9 20.27 -15.05 39.50
N TRP A 10 20.62 -15.95 38.60
CA TRP A 10 20.11 -17.32 38.60
C TRP A 10 21.17 -18.34 39.00
N VAL A 11 20.74 -19.35 39.77
CA VAL A 11 21.56 -20.49 40.18
C VAL A 11 21.05 -21.71 39.43
N GLY A 12 21.90 -22.35 38.62
CA GLY A 12 21.49 -23.54 37.87
C GLY A 12 21.12 -24.71 38.79
N GLU A 13 20.07 -25.42 38.42
CA GLU A 13 19.63 -26.65 39.10
C GLU A 13 20.22 -27.92 38.46
N ALA A 14 20.34 -28.98 39.26
CA ALA A 14 20.81 -30.27 38.78
C ALA A 14 19.85 -30.86 37.73
N LEU A 15 20.39 -31.53 36.71
CA LEU A 15 19.55 -32.17 35.67
C LEU A 15 18.58 -33.19 36.30
N PRO A 16 17.29 -33.14 35.96
CA PRO A 16 16.30 -34.03 36.55
C PRO A 16 16.47 -35.46 36.04
N ALA A 17 16.53 -36.44 36.95
CA ALA A 17 16.64 -37.86 36.60
C ALA A 17 15.38 -38.42 35.90
N GLU A 18 14.21 -37.82 36.16
CA GLU A 18 12.91 -38.24 35.61
C GLU A 18 12.30 -37.20 34.64
N GLY A 19 13.01 -36.11 34.36
CA GLY A 19 12.46 -34.93 33.67
C GLY A 19 11.76 -33.94 34.62
N GLY A 20 11.33 -32.78 34.09
CA GLY A 20 10.67 -31.73 34.88
C GLY A 20 10.41 -30.44 34.10
N GLU A 21 9.79 -29.45 34.74
CA GLU A 21 9.48 -28.15 34.11
C GLU A 21 10.48 -27.07 34.57
N PHE A 22 11.12 -26.42 33.59
CA PHE A 22 12.17 -25.42 33.84
C PHE A 22 12.08 -24.28 32.83
N TYR A 23 12.55 -23.11 33.26
CA TYR A 23 12.92 -22.03 32.36
C TYR A 23 14.42 -22.17 32.05
N LEU A 24 14.77 -22.20 30.77
CA LEU A 24 16.16 -22.32 30.34
C LEU A 24 16.74 -20.92 30.20
N TYR A 25 17.61 -20.53 31.12
CA TYR A 25 18.28 -19.24 31.11
C TYR A 25 19.66 -19.35 30.49
N ASN A 26 19.99 -18.43 29.59
CA ASN A 26 21.32 -18.30 29.04
C ASN A 26 22.03 -17.13 29.75
N LYS A 27 23.06 -17.44 30.54
CA LYS A 27 23.79 -16.42 31.32
C LYS A 27 24.69 -15.51 30.49
N SER A 28 25.07 -15.94 29.29
CA SER A 28 25.90 -15.14 28.38
C SER A 28 25.08 -14.10 27.63
N GLY A 29 23.81 -14.39 27.33
CA GLY A 29 22.89 -13.48 26.65
C GLY A 29 21.85 -12.80 27.55
N ASP A 30 21.92 -13.03 28.87
CA ASP A 30 21.01 -12.47 29.89
C ASP A 30 19.51 -12.61 29.54
N GLY A 31 19.10 -13.81 29.13
CA GLY A 31 17.71 -14.05 28.72
C GLY A 31 17.30 -15.51 28.84
N PHE A 32 15.98 -15.73 28.84
CA PHE A 32 15.40 -17.06 28.84
C PHE A 32 15.04 -17.49 27.41
N LEU A 33 15.10 -18.80 27.16
CA LEU A 33 14.65 -19.38 25.90
C LEU A 33 13.16 -19.07 25.64
N LEU A 34 12.87 -18.55 24.45
CA LEU A 34 11.53 -18.37 23.89
C LEU A 34 11.54 -18.49 22.36
N GLY A 35 10.36 -18.36 21.74
CA GLY A 35 10.21 -18.31 20.28
C GLY A 35 10.07 -16.88 19.80
N ALA A 36 10.97 -16.44 18.93
CA ALA A 36 10.87 -15.11 18.33
C ALA A 36 11.47 -15.13 16.92
N ASN A 37 11.71 -13.96 16.35
CA ASN A 37 12.37 -13.77 15.06
C ASN A 37 11.64 -14.56 13.96
N THR A 38 12.36 -15.40 13.21
CA THR A 38 11.82 -16.11 12.05
C THR A 38 10.57 -16.94 12.42
N TRP A 39 9.42 -16.54 11.86
CA TRP A 39 8.08 -17.12 12.10
C TRP A 39 7.61 -17.14 13.56
N GLY A 40 8.28 -16.41 14.46
CA GLY A 40 8.01 -16.48 15.90
C GLY A 40 8.33 -17.84 16.53
N THR A 41 9.14 -18.69 15.88
CA THR A 41 9.48 -20.04 16.38
C THR A 41 10.98 -20.32 16.38
N GLN A 42 11.81 -19.38 15.93
CA GLN A 42 13.25 -19.52 16.04
C GLN A 42 13.67 -19.39 17.51
N GLY A 43 14.48 -20.34 17.98
CA GLY A 43 15.02 -20.31 19.34
C GLY A 43 15.73 -18.98 19.60
N SER A 44 15.24 -18.23 20.57
CA SER A 44 15.70 -16.88 20.88
C SER A 44 15.72 -16.63 22.39
N LEU A 45 16.39 -15.56 22.82
CA LEU A 45 16.46 -15.11 24.20
C LEU A 45 15.54 -13.91 24.45
N GLY A 46 14.85 -13.91 25.57
CA GLY A 46 14.08 -12.77 26.05
C GLY A 46 13.41 -13.00 27.40
N GLN A 47 12.46 -12.13 27.75
CA GLN A 47 11.69 -12.18 28.99
C GLN A 47 10.18 -12.23 28.66
N PRO A 48 9.36 -13.00 29.42
CA PRO A 48 9.74 -13.78 30.59
C PRO A 48 10.33 -15.17 30.26
N GLY A 49 10.39 -15.58 28.99
CA GLY A 49 10.80 -16.94 28.60
C GLY A 49 9.70 -17.99 28.70
N LEU A 50 9.89 -19.14 28.03
CA LEU A 50 8.93 -20.24 27.99
C LEU A 50 9.19 -21.26 29.11
N LEU A 51 8.11 -21.69 29.77
CA LEU A 51 8.17 -22.85 30.67
C LEU A 51 8.29 -24.12 29.83
N CYS A 52 9.47 -24.71 29.83
CA CYS A 52 9.79 -25.88 29.02
C CYS A 52 9.62 -27.16 29.84
N THR A 53 8.97 -28.18 29.27
CA THR A 53 9.00 -29.53 29.83
C THR A 53 10.23 -30.27 29.29
N VAL A 54 11.15 -30.62 30.18
CA VAL A 54 12.38 -31.36 29.89
C VAL A 54 12.11 -32.84 30.10
N VAL A 55 12.21 -33.64 29.03
CA VAL A 55 11.85 -35.07 29.01
C VAL A 55 13.10 -35.92 28.78
N VAL A 56 13.32 -36.92 29.64
CA VAL A 56 14.43 -37.87 29.48
C VAL A 56 14.10 -38.87 28.36
N SER A 57 15.02 -39.05 27.40
CA SER A 57 14.87 -39.95 26.25
C SER A 57 16.24 -40.52 25.88
N ASN A 58 16.39 -41.85 25.92
CA ASN A 58 17.64 -42.56 25.53
C ASN A 58 18.92 -42.06 26.23
N GLY A 59 18.83 -41.65 27.50
CA GLY A 59 19.97 -41.08 28.24
C GLY A 59 20.34 -39.64 27.84
N LYS A 60 19.48 -38.99 27.05
CA LYS A 60 19.52 -37.58 26.62
C LYS A 60 18.22 -36.88 27.03
N TYR A 61 18.06 -35.62 26.64
CA TYR A 61 16.94 -34.76 27.01
C TYR A 61 16.26 -34.14 25.79
N LYS A 62 14.93 -34.14 25.78
CA LYS A 62 14.10 -33.38 24.83
C LYS A 62 13.52 -32.16 25.54
N ILE A 63 13.46 -31.04 24.84
CA ILE A 63 12.90 -29.79 25.37
C ILE A 63 11.59 -29.52 24.66
N VAL A 64 10.49 -29.71 25.37
CA VAL A 64 9.12 -29.47 24.88
C VAL A 64 8.71 -28.06 25.30
N THR A 65 8.48 -27.19 24.33
CA THR A 65 8.12 -25.77 24.53
C THR A 65 6.63 -25.51 24.37
N ARG A 66 5.91 -26.46 23.73
CA ARG A 66 4.49 -26.36 23.35
C ARG A 66 4.17 -25.27 22.33
N CYS A 67 5.19 -24.69 21.70
CA CYS A 67 4.97 -23.76 20.60
C CYS A 67 4.34 -24.48 19.40
N ASN A 68 3.24 -23.92 18.88
CA ASN A 68 2.45 -24.48 17.79
C ASN A 68 1.79 -25.86 18.09
N GLY A 69 1.72 -26.25 19.38
CA GLY A 69 1.02 -27.47 19.85
C GLY A 69 1.70 -28.22 21.00
N ASP A 70 0.92 -28.99 21.78
CA ASP A 70 1.30 -29.55 23.10
C ASP A 70 2.53 -30.47 23.15
N ASN A 71 2.90 -31.13 22.05
CA ASN A 71 4.03 -32.07 22.00
C ASN A 71 5.22 -31.56 21.18
N ARG A 72 5.22 -30.27 20.84
CA ARG A 72 6.26 -29.64 20.03
C ARG A 72 7.35 -29.01 20.90
N GLY A 73 8.54 -28.89 20.33
CA GLY A 73 9.72 -28.51 21.08
C GLY A 73 10.93 -28.22 20.22
N LEU A 74 12.08 -28.08 20.86
CA LEU A 74 13.33 -27.75 20.18
C LEU A 74 13.78 -28.86 19.24
N GLY A 75 13.86 -28.54 17.95
CA GLY A 75 14.29 -29.43 16.87
C GLY A 75 15.80 -29.45 16.64
N SER A 76 16.24 -30.25 15.66
CA SER A 76 17.64 -30.35 15.22
C SER A 76 18.09 -29.20 14.29
N ASP A 77 17.18 -28.27 14.03
CA ASP A 77 17.30 -27.05 13.22
C ASP A 77 17.38 -25.78 14.09
N GLY A 78 17.23 -25.89 15.41
CA GLY A 78 17.23 -24.74 16.34
C GLY A 78 15.88 -24.03 16.49
N TYR A 79 14.81 -24.56 15.88
CA TYR A 79 13.45 -24.03 16.02
C TYR A 79 12.69 -24.75 17.11
N ILE A 80 11.81 -24.02 17.80
CA ILE A 80 11.14 -24.51 19.01
C ILE A 80 9.74 -25.09 18.76
N ASP A 81 9.28 -25.20 17.52
CA ASP A 81 7.94 -25.71 17.19
C ASP A 81 7.96 -27.08 16.48
N ASN A 82 9.05 -27.83 16.63
CA ASN A 82 9.26 -29.08 15.94
C ASN A 82 8.33 -30.19 16.47
N GLY A 83 7.62 -30.86 15.56
CA GLY A 83 6.72 -31.99 15.87
C GLY A 83 7.41 -33.24 16.42
N THR A 84 8.73 -33.32 16.31
CA THR A 84 9.54 -34.37 16.92
C THR A 84 10.78 -33.73 17.55
N PRO A 85 10.68 -33.29 18.82
CA PRO A 85 11.79 -32.64 19.51
C PRO A 85 13.05 -33.50 19.51
N ALA A 86 14.19 -32.87 19.27
CA ALA A 86 15.48 -33.54 19.17
C ALA A 86 16.06 -33.88 20.55
N GLU A 87 16.96 -34.86 20.59
CA GLU A 87 17.61 -35.32 21.82
C GLU A 87 18.96 -34.62 22.03
N TYR A 88 19.02 -33.78 23.06
CA TYR A 88 20.19 -33.01 23.45
C TYR A 88 20.91 -33.64 24.65
N THR A 89 22.23 -33.52 24.66
CA THR A 89 23.08 -33.81 25.80
C THR A 89 23.37 -32.49 26.53
N PHE A 90 23.28 -32.53 27.86
CA PHE A 90 23.70 -31.45 28.73
C PHE A 90 24.96 -31.91 29.47
N THR A 91 26.05 -31.17 29.33
CA THR A 91 27.34 -31.49 29.96
C THR A 91 27.76 -30.33 30.83
N ASP A 92 28.03 -30.61 32.09
CA ASP A 92 28.74 -29.68 32.98
C ASP A 92 30.26 -29.84 32.72
N PRO A 93 30.95 -28.81 32.20
CA PRO A 93 32.38 -28.88 31.93
C PRO A 93 33.24 -28.78 33.20
N THR A 94 32.69 -28.33 34.33
CA THR A 94 33.38 -28.12 35.60
C THR A 94 32.63 -28.73 36.80
N PRO A 95 32.28 -30.03 36.76
CA PRO A 95 31.35 -30.66 37.71
C PRO A 95 31.82 -30.69 39.18
N ASP A 96 33.10 -30.37 39.44
CA ASP A 96 33.70 -30.35 40.77
C ASP A 96 33.59 -28.97 41.47
N ASP A 97 33.14 -27.92 40.77
CA ASP A 97 32.99 -26.57 41.33
C ASP A 97 31.72 -26.38 42.18
N GLY A 98 30.80 -27.34 42.12
CA GLY A 98 29.54 -27.35 42.86
C GLY A 98 28.45 -26.45 42.27
N LEU A 99 28.66 -25.90 41.08
CA LEU A 99 27.66 -25.21 40.27
C LEU A 99 27.01 -26.22 39.31
N ASN A 100 25.83 -25.89 38.79
CA ASN A 100 25.17 -26.70 37.77
C ASN A 100 25.02 -25.85 36.51
N GLU A 101 26.07 -25.78 35.71
CA GLU A 101 26.09 -24.96 34.50
C GLU A 101 26.35 -25.85 33.29
N TYR A 102 25.53 -25.73 32.27
CA TYR A 102 25.53 -26.71 31.19
C TYR A 102 25.91 -26.11 29.85
N VAL A 103 26.70 -26.90 29.12
CA VAL A 103 26.79 -26.86 27.68
C VAL A 103 25.68 -27.76 27.12
N MET A 104 24.96 -27.28 26.10
CA MET A 104 23.88 -28.02 25.46
C MET A 104 24.26 -28.39 24.03
N ASN A 105 24.36 -29.68 23.72
CA ASN A 105 24.79 -30.15 22.40
C ASN A 105 23.86 -31.22 21.83
N LEU A 106 23.54 -31.09 20.54
CA LEU A 106 22.69 -32.04 19.80
C LEU A 106 23.48 -33.33 19.52
N ASP A 107 24.72 -33.15 19.07
CA ASP A 107 25.68 -34.21 18.76
C ASP A 107 27.11 -33.74 19.08
N ALA A 108 28.13 -34.51 18.65
CA ALA A 108 29.53 -34.22 18.94
C ALA A 108 30.07 -32.93 18.29
N ASN A 109 29.36 -32.36 17.30
CA ASN A 109 29.81 -31.23 16.49
C ASN A 109 28.77 -30.08 16.41
N LYS A 110 27.68 -30.12 17.20
CA LYS A 110 26.63 -29.09 17.18
C LYS A 110 26.18 -28.71 18.59
N TRP A 111 26.34 -27.44 18.94
CA TRP A 111 25.97 -26.84 20.22
C TRP A 111 24.83 -25.84 20.04
N PHE A 112 23.90 -25.81 20.99
CA PHE A 112 22.86 -24.78 21.10
C PHE A 112 23.34 -23.71 22.08
N TYR A 113 23.59 -22.48 21.63
CA TYR A 113 24.24 -21.43 22.44
C TYR A 113 23.93 -20.02 21.93
N TYR A 114 24.25 -19.01 22.74
CA TYR A 114 24.16 -17.61 22.36
C TYR A 114 25.47 -17.12 21.73
N GLY A 115 25.38 -16.57 20.53
CA GLY A 115 26.54 -16.12 19.74
C GLY A 115 27.14 -14.77 20.14
N GLY A 116 26.52 -14.03 21.07
CA GLY A 116 27.01 -12.75 21.57
C GLY A 116 26.38 -11.48 20.95
N GLU A 117 25.48 -11.62 19.95
CA GLU A 117 24.77 -10.49 19.34
C GLU A 117 23.29 -10.82 19.10
N GLY A 118 22.41 -9.83 19.25
CA GLY A 118 20.96 -9.98 19.05
C GLY A 118 20.29 -10.88 20.09
N THR A 119 19.17 -11.50 19.72
CA THR A 119 18.41 -12.43 20.57
C THR A 119 18.43 -13.87 20.04
N VAL A 120 18.86 -14.11 18.80
CA VAL A 120 18.81 -15.43 18.16
C VAL A 120 19.85 -16.38 18.74
N LEU A 121 19.45 -17.64 18.95
CA LEU A 121 20.33 -18.72 19.39
C LEU A 121 20.87 -19.51 18.19
N ASN A 122 22.14 -19.91 18.28
CA ASN A 122 22.82 -20.68 17.25
C ASN A 122 22.77 -22.18 17.56
N LEU A 123 22.63 -23.01 16.52
CA LEU A 123 22.78 -24.46 16.57
C LEU A 123 23.83 -24.93 15.55
N ASP A 124 25.10 -24.80 15.90
CA ASP A 124 26.20 -25.10 14.98
C ASP A 124 27.47 -25.58 15.70
N GLY A 125 28.54 -25.83 14.93
CA GLY A 125 29.83 -26.30 15.43
C GLY A 125 30.77 -25.22 15.94
N ASN A 126 30.31 -23.97 16.08
CA ASN A 126 31.13 -22.87 16.62
C ASN A 126 30.90 -22.66 18.13
N GLY A 127 29.93 -23.36 18.73
CA GLY A 127 29.77 -23.38 20.19
C GLY A 127 30.92 -24.12 20.88
N SER A 128 31.05 -23.93 22.18
CA SER A 128 32.16 -24.46 22.96
C SER A 128 31.69 -25.58 23.89
N ALA A 129 32.47 -26.67 23.92
CA ALA A 129 32.28 -27.78 24.86
C ALA A 129 32.67 -27.43 26.31
N THR A 130 33.24 -26.23 26.53
CA THR A 130 33.73 -25.77 27.84
C THR A 130 33.07 -24.49 28.33
N ASP A 131 32.32 -23.79 27.46
CA ASP A 131 31.61 -22.56 27.81
C ASP A 131 30.17 -22.90 28.20
N ALA A 132 29.96 -23.23 29.47
CA ALA A 132 28.62 -23.50 29.98
C ALA A 132 27.80 -22.22 30.00
N GLN A 133 26.75 -22.13 29.18
CA GLN A 133 25.88 -20.95 29.10
C GLN A 133 24.49 -21.17 29.71
N TRP A 134 24.05 -22.43 29.83
CA TRP A 134 22.67 -22.76 30.16
C TRP A 134 22.49 -23.09 31.64
N LEU A 135 21.50 -22.45 32.25
CA LEU A 135 21.03 -22.72 33.60
C LEU A 135 19.58 -23.20 33.56
N PHE A 136 19.28 -24.24 34.31
CA PHE A 136 17.92 -24.70 34.56
C PHE A 136 17.38 -23.93 35.76
N VAL A 137 16.36 -23.11 35.52
CA VAL A 137 15.75 -22.25 36.55
C VAL A 137 14.32 -22.72 36.80
N SER A 138 14.03 -23.22 38.00
CA SER A 138 12.66 -23.61 38.35
C SER A 138 11.75 -22.39 38.53
N LYS A 139 10.42 -22.64 38.44
CA LYS A 139 9.41 -21.66 38.84
C LYS A 139 9.62 -21.18 40.28
N ALA A 140 10.01 -22.08 41.20
CA ALA A 140 10.25 -21.74 42.60
C ALA A 140 11.38 -20.70 42.76
N GLN A 141 12.45 -20.81 41.96
CA GLN A 141 13.54 -19.83 42.00
C GLN A 141 13.07 -18.45 41.49
N ARG A 142 12.23 -18.41 40.45
CA ARG A 142 11.60 -17.17 39.96
C ARG A 142 10.67 -16.54 41.01
N GLU A 143 9.92 -17.36 41.75
CA GLU A 143 9.09 -16.89 42.86
C GLU A 143 9.91 -16.38 44.05
N GLN A 144 11.06 -17.00 44.34
CA GLN A 144 11.97 -16.55 45.39
C GLN A 144 12.57 -15.17 45.10
N ARG A 145 12.81 -14.84 43.82
CA ARG A 145 13.28 -13.51 43.40
C ARG A 145 12.31 -12.39 43.78
N LEU A 146 11.00 -12.69 43.82
CA LEU A 146 9.99 -11.73 44.26
C LEU A 146 10.20 -11.24 45.71
N ASN A 147 10.99 -11.95 46.55
CA ASN A 147 11.35 -11.49 47.90
C ASN A 147 12.16 -10.18 47.91
N GLN A 148 12.79 -9.82 46.78
CA GLN A 148 13.59 -8.60 46.65
C GLN A 148 12.71 -7.38 46.30
N ALA A 149 11.45 -7.60 45.97
CA ALA A 149 10.55 -6.55 45.54
C ALA A 149 10.19 -5.60 46.69
N THR A 150 10.17 -4.32 46.36
CA THR A 150 9.62 -3.24 47.20
C THR A 150 8.71 -2.38 46.33
N LYS A 151 7.95 -1.48 46.96
CA LYS A 151 7.03 -0.59 46.24
C LYS A 151 7.74 0.24 45.17
N ASP A 152 8.96 0.67 45.46
CA ASP A 152 9.76 1.53 44.58
C ASP A 152 10.65 0.73 43.62
N ASN A 153 11.08 -0.47 44.02
CA ASN A 153 11.90 -1.37 43.20
C ASN A 153 11.16 -2.69 42.98
N GLY A 154 10.38 -2.75 41.90
CA GLY A 154 9.63 -3.93 41.51
C GLY A 154 10.49 -5.03 40.89
N VAL A 155 10.03 -6.28 40.97
CA VAL A 155 10.65 -7.46 40.36
C VAL A 155 9.71 -8.02 39.29
N ASP A 156 10.26 -8.45 38.14
CA ASP A 156 9.47 -9.03 37.05
C ASP A 156 8.72 -10.28 37.51
N ALA A 157 7.41 -10.25 37.35
CA ALA A 157 6.48 -11.34 37.61
C ALA A 157 5.71 -11.73 36.33
N THR A 158 6.15 -11.26 35.15
CA THR A 158 5.50 -11.53 33.85
C THR A 158 5.46 -13.02 33.53
N PHE A 159 6.32 -13.83 34.15
CA PHE A 159 6.27 -15.29 34.04
C PHE A 159 4.98 -15.95 34.55
N TYR A 160 4.13 -15.21 35.27
CA TYR A 160 2.78 -15.68 35.57
C TYR A 160 1.82 -15.55 34.38
N ILE A 161 2.09 -14.66 33.42
CA ILE A 161 1.28 -14.45 32.22
C ILE A 161 1.80 -15.34 31.09
N MET A 162 0.96 -16.23 30.58
CA MET A 162 1.29 -17.02 29.38
C MET A 162 0.94 -16.23 28.10
N GLY A 163 1.88 -16.17 27.15
CA GLY A 163 1.70 -15.47 25.87
C GLY A 163 1.54 -13.96 26.01
N ALA A 164 2.35 -13.32 26.85
CA ALA A 164 2.23 -11.89 27.19
C ALA A 164 2.36 -10.93 26.00
N SER A 165 2.87 -11.40 24.86
CA SER A 165 3.09 -10.64 23.62
C SER A 165 2.31 -11.17 22.41
N PHE A 166 1.23 -11.93 22.64
CA PHE A 166 0.30 -12.41 21.59
C PHE A 166 0.91 -13.11 20.38
N VAL A 167 2.15 -13.60 20.51
CA VAL A 167 2.87 -14.31 19.45
C VAL A 167 2.07 -15.54 19.07
N ARG A 168 1.65 -15.60 17.79
CA ARG A 168 0.71 -16.60 17.25
C ARG A 168 1.09 -18.05 17.58
N THR A 169 2.38 -18.34 17.65
CA THR A 169 2.93 -19.68 17.81
C THR A 169 3.24 -20.03 19.26
N GLU A 170 3.23 -19.07 20.17
CA GLU A 170 3.50 -19.32 21.59
C GLU A 170 2.26 -19.85 22.33
N PRO A 171 2.44 -20.70 23.35
CA PRO A 171 1.33 -21.12 24.20
C PRO A 171 0.78 -19.94 24.98
N HIS A 172 -0.54 -19.72 24.92
CA HIS A 172 -1.22 -18.68 25.67
C HIS A 172 -2.51 -19.18 26.31
N ASN A 173 -2.96 -18.47 27.34
CA ASN A 173 -4.24 -18.71 28.02
C ASN A 173 -5.19 -17.50 27.92
N TRP A 174 -4.93 -16.57 27.00
CA TRP A 174 -5.86 -15.49 26.68
C TRP A 174 -7.22 -16.03 26.22
N LYS A 175 -8.27 -15.49 26.83
CA LYS A 175 -9.68 -15.74 26.54
C LYS A 175 -10.28 -14.45 25.99
N GLU A 176 -11.33 -14.59 25.19
CA GLU A 176 -12.03 -13.46 24.61
C GLU A 176 -13.54 -13.67 24.65
N VAL A 177 -14.29 -12.60 24.95
CA VAL A 177 -15.75 -12.54 24.91
C VAL A 177 -16.12 -11.23 24.23
N HIS A 178 -16.92 -11.26 23.17
CA HIS A 178 -17.39 -10.04 22.49
C HIS A 178 -18.79 -10.20 21.91
N ASN A 179 -19.47 -9.06 21.74
CA ASN A 179 -20.71 -8.93 20.98
C ASN A 179 -20.51 -7.92 19.85
N GLY A 180 -20.95 -8.26 18.64
CA GLY A 180 -20.76 -7.43 17.45
C GLY A 180 -19.28 -7.25 17.07
N GLY A 181 -19.00 -6.63 15.92
CA GLY A 181 -17.63 -6.32 15.49
C GLY A 181 -16.74 -7.55 15.27
N THR A 182 -15.42 -7.37 15.45
CA THR A 182 -14.40 -8.41 15.29
C THR A 182 -13.37 -8.35 16.40
N VAL A 183 -12.82 -9.50 16.81
CA VAL A 183 -11.69 -9.63 17.74
C VAL A 183 -10.64 -10.55 17.12
N SER A 184 -9.37 -10.20 17.28
CA SER A 184 -8.24 -11.07 16.93
C SER A 184 -7.20 -11.04 18.04
N LEU A 185 -6.81 -12.21 18.55
CA LEU A 185 -5.79 -12.33 19.60
C LEU A 185 -4.35 -12.39 19.06
N SER A 186 -4.16 -12.51 17.74
CA SER A 186 -2.84 -12.55 17.10
C SER A 186 -2.93 -11.96 15.69
N SER A 187 -2.87 -10.64 15.61
CA SER A 187 -2.87 -9.84 14.38
C SER A 187 -1.49 -9.17 14.19
N PRO A 188 -1.00 -8.93 12.97
CA PRO A 188 -1.60 -9.32 11.69
C PRO A 188 -1.53 -10.83 11.41
N SER A 189 -2.30 -11.31 10.43
CA SER A 189 -2.26 -12.73 10.04
C SER A 189 -0.86 -13.15 9.57
N GLY A 190 -0.52 -14.44 9.70
CA GLY A 190 0.81 -14.96 9.33
C GLY A 190 1.23 -14.76 7.87
N ALA A 191 0.30 -14.39 6.98
CA ALA A 191 0.58 -14.07 5.58
C ALA A 191 1.12 -12.63 5.35
N SER A 192 1.11 -11.79 6.39
CA SER A 192 1.51 -10.38 6.30
C SER A 192 3.02 -10.12 6.33
N GLY A 193 3.84 -11.14 6.57
CA GLY A 193 5.30 -11.00 6.67
C GLY A 193 5.79 -10.24 7.92
N ASN A 194 4.92 -9.86 8.84
CA ASN A 194 5.30 -9.24 10.13
C ASN A 194 5.56 -10.31 11.21
N HIS A 195 6.59 -10.08 12.01
CA HIS A 195 7.00 -10.92 13.15
C HIS A 195 6.53 -10.38 14.51
N PHE A 196 5.97 -9.17 14.55
CA PHE A 196 5.31 -8.59 15.72
C PHE A 196 3.82 -8.87 15.65
N TYR A 197 3.27 -9.41 16.73
CA TYR A 197 1.85 -9.72 16.85
C TYR A 197 1.24 -8.89 17.97
N CYS A 198 -0.03 -8.55 17.84
CA CYS A 198 -0.82 -7.85 18.84
C CYS A 198 -2.25 -8.39 18.87
N ALA A 199 -3.00 -8.08 19.92
CA ALA A 199 -4.43 -8.29 19.94
C ALA A 199 -5.15 -7.02 19.45
N GLU A 200 -6.28 -7.20 18.76
CA GLU A 200 -7.14 -6.10 18.32
C GLU A 200 -8.62 -6.43 18.45
N ALA A 201 -9.43 -5.38 18.56
CA ALA A 201 -10.88 -5.42 18.58
C ALA A 201 -11.44 -4.21 17.82
N SER A 202 -12.35 -4.44 16.88
CA SER A 202 -12.91 -3.39 16.00
C SER A 202 -14.43 -3.42 15.96
N ASN A 203 -15.06 -2.25 16.09
CA ASN A 203 -16.50 -2.04 15.89
C ASN A 203 -17.40 -2.96 16.75
N ASN A 204 -16.90 -3.43 17.91
CA ASN A 204 -17.67 -4.27 18.83
C ASN A 204 -18.66 -3.44 19.64
N ASP A 205 -19.76 -4.04 20.06
CA ASP A 205 -20.67 -3.46 21.05
C ASP A 205 -20.03 -3.49 22.44
N ASN A 206 -19.34 -4.59 22.74
CA ASN A 206 -18.48 -4.78 23.89
C ASN A 206 -17.49 -5.92 23.63
N PHE A 207 -16.37 -5.92 24.35
CA PHE A 207 -15.43 -7.04 24.40
C PHE A 207 -14.67 -7.10 25.73
N ASP A 208 -14.18 -8.28 26.09
CA ASP A 208 -13.22 -8.52 27.17
C ASP A 208 -12.19 -9.57 26.72
N ILE A 209 -10.92 -9.15 26.62
CA ILE A 209 -9.78 -10.00 26.28
C ILE A 209 -8.91 -10.13 27.52
N TYR A 210 -8.80 -11.33 28.08
CA TYR A 210 -8.30 -11.52 29.45
C TYR A 210 -7.57 -12.83 29.72
N GLN A 211 -6.82 -12.87 30.81
CA GLN A 211 -6.23 -14.07 31.38
C GLN A 211 -6.53 -14.18 32.88
N GLU A 212 -6.74 -15.41 33.37
CA GLU A 212 -6.96 -15.71 34.78
C GLU A 212 -5.72 -16.38 35.37
N LEU A 213 -5.07 -15.70 36.30
CA LEU A 213 -3.89 -16.18 37.01
C LEU A 213 -4.30 -16.81 38.34
N THR A 214 -3.70 -17.96 38.67
CA THR A 214 -3.95 -18.69 39.92
C THR A 214 -2.65 -19.17 40.53
N GLY A 215 -2.61 -19.27 41.87
CA GLY A 215 -1.41 -19.64 42.61
C GLY A 215 -0.28 -18.62 42.49
N ILE A 216 -0.61 -17.35 42.27
CA ILE A 216 0.38 -16.26 42.28
C ILE A 216 0.64 -15.79 43.71
N ARG A 217 1.79 -15.16 43.95
CA ARG A 217 2.13 -14.64 45.28
C ARG A 217 1.18 -13.51 45.69
N ASN A 218 0.75 -13.48 46.95
CA ASN A 218 0.01 -12.34 47.48
C ASN A 218 0.90 -11.08 47.60
N GLY A 219 0.31 -9.92 47.39
CA GLY A 219 0.98 -8.62 47.49
C GLY A 219 0.62 -7.70 46.32
N ARG A 220 1.38 -6.63 46.20
CA ARG A 220 1.14 -5.56 45.23
C ARG A 220 1.74 -5.92 43.87
N TYR A 221 0.99 -5.67 42.81
CA TYR A 221 1.43 -5.81 41.44
C TYR A 221 1.16 -4.55 40.63
N ARG A 222 1.99 -4.31 39.62
CA ARG A 222 1.75 -3.35 38.55
C ARG A 222 1.61 -4.11 37.24
N LEU A 223 0.52 -3.86 36.52
CA LEU A 223 0.31 -4.35 35.17
C LEU A 223 0.49 -3.19 34.19
N THR A 224 1.23 -3.44 33.12
CA THR A 224 1.38 -2.50 32.00
C THR A 224 1.18 -3.23 30.68
N CYS A 225 0.79 -2.48 29.64
CA CYS A 225 0.79 -2.93 28.25
C CYS A 225 1.07 -1.76 27.30
N GLN A 226 1.45 -2.07 26.07
CA GLN A 226 1.40 -1.11 24.97
C GLN A 226 0.04 -1.20 24.28
N GLY A 227 -0.50 -0.06 23.86
CA GLY A 227 -1.79 -0.05 23.17
C GLY A 227 -2.51 1.28 23.19
N PHE A 228 -3.48 1.40 22.29
CA PHE A 228 -4.30 2.61 22.16
C PHE A 228 -5.74 2.31 21.72
N TYR A 229 -6.58 3.33 21.88
CA TYR A 229 -7.96 3.39 21.41
C TYR A 229 -8.12 4.46 20.32
N ARG A 230 -8.78 4.11 19.21
CA ARG A 230 -9.21 5.00 18.14
C ARG A 230 -10.73 4.95 18.04
N GLY A 231 -11.42 6.09 18.14
CA GLY A 231 -12.88 6.19 18.15
C GLY A 231 -13.36 7.54 17.62
N ASP A 232 -14.52 8.02 18.11
CA ASP A 232 -15.16 9.29 17.68
C ASP A 232 -14.47 10.59 18.16
N GLY A 233 -13.25 10.49 18.69
CA GLY A 233 -12.43 11.61 19.12
C GLY A 233 -12.80 12.23 20.47
N SER A 234 -13.82 11.73 21.20
CA SER A 234 -14.34 12.44 22.39
C SER A 234 -14.18 11.72 23.74
N VAL A 235 -14.11 10.38 23.81
CA VAL A 235 -14.00 9.61 25.07
C VAL A 235 -13.14 8.33 24.90
N ARG A 236 -12.26 8.03 25.87
CA ARG A 236 -11.51 6.75 25.92
C ARG A 236 -12.42 5.63 26.42
N ASN A 237 -12.85 4.72 25.52
CA ASN A 237 -13.84 3.69 25.86
C ASN A 237 -13.25 2.30 26.18
N ALA A 238 -11.96 2.10 25.94
CA ALA A 238 -11.26 0.85 26.25
C ALA A 238 -10.36 0.99 27.49
N MET A 239 -10.42 -0.02 28.36
CA MET A 239 -9.79 -0.02 29.68
C MET A 239 -8.80 -1.18 29.82
N LEU A 240 -7.56 -0.88 30.24
CA LEU A 240 -6.65 -1.87 30.85
C LEU A 240 -7.14 -2.16 32.26
N TYR A 241 -7.19 -3.43 32.67
CA TYR A 241 -7.60 -3.80 34.02
C TYR A 241 -6.79 -4.93 34.66
N ALA A 242 -6.74 -4.89 35.99
CA ALA A 242 -6.22 -5.94 36.85
C ALA A 242 -7.12 -6.06 38.09
N GLY A 243 -7.81 -7.19 38.24
CA GLY A 243 -8.83 -7.40 39.26
C GLY A 243 -9.99 -6.43 39.08
N LEU A 244 -10.25 -5.61 40.10
CA LEU A 244 -11.28 -4.57 40.09
C LEU A 244 -10.74 -3.18 39.72
N ILE A 245 -9.42 -3.06 39.46
CA ILE A 245 -8.77 -1.78 39.15
C ILE A 245 -8.64 -1.64 37.64
N GLU A 246 -9.01 -0.47 37.13
CA GLU A 246 -9.08 -0.19 35.68
C GLU A 246 -8.48 1.19 35.36
N SER A 247 -7.92 1.33 34.16
CA SER A 247 -7.38 2.59 33.65
C SER A 247 -7.63 2.70 32.14
N PRO A 248 -8.03 3.88 31.62
CA PRO A 248 -8.27 4.07 30.19
C PRO A 248 -6.98 3.91 29.37
N LEU A 249 -7.08 3.23 28.23
CA LEU A 249 -5.98 3.17 27.27
C LEU A 249 -5.66 4.56 26.69
N LEU A 250 -4.44 4.73 26.19
CA LEU A 250 -4.04 5.93 25.43
C LEU A 250 -4.94 6.15 24.20
N LEU A 251 -5.08 7.40 23.77
CA LEU A 251 -5.73 7.73 22.48
C LEU A 251 -4.75 7.55 21.33
N ALA A 252 -5.24 7.13 20.17
CA ALA A 252 -4.42 6.92 18.97
C ALA A 252 -3.64 8.18 18.55
N GLU A 253 -4.29 9.35 18.65
CA GLU A 253 -3.78 10.69 18.28
C GLU A 253 -2.71 11.26 19.24
N SER A 254 -2.24 10.46 20.20
CA SER A 254 -1.17 10.90 21.11
C SER A 254 0.20 11.04 20.44
N GLU A 255 0.34 10.68 19.15
CA GLU A 255 1.59 10.72 18.38
C GLU A 255 1.34 11.16 16.90
N GLU A 256 2.35 11.73 16.23
CA GLU A 256 2.24 12.31 14.86
C GLU A 256 1.91 11.27 13.76
N ASP A 257 2.42 10.04 13.88
CA ASP A 257 2.21 8.95 12.91
C ASP A 257 1.33 7.85 13.49
N VAL A 258 0.01 8.06 13.50
CA VAL A 258 -0.96 7.12 14.08
C VAL A 258 -1.08 5.85 13.22
N PRO A 259 -0.87 4.64 13.78
CA PRO A 259 -1.07 3.39 13.05
C PRO A 259 -2.48 3.28 12.47
N THR A 260 -2.57 2.87 11.21
CA THR A 260 -3.85 2.72 10.50
C THR A 260 -4.45 1.32 10.61
N ASP A 261 -3.62 0.33 10.92
CA ASP A 261 -3.90 -1.11 10.92
C ASP A 261 -3.00 -1.85 11.94
N ALA A 262 -3.36 -3.09 12.28
CA ALA A 262 -2.66 -3.90 13.28
C ALA A 262 -1.20 -4.18 12.94
N ASN A 263 -0.83 -4.25 11.65
CA ASN A 263 0.54 -4.47 11.23
C ASN A 263 1.43 -3.28 11.65
N LYS A 264 1.00 -2.06 11.33
CA LYS A 264 1.69 -0.83 11.76
C LYS A 264 1.68 -0.66 13.27
N ALA A 265 0.60 -1.04 13.95
CA ALA A 265 0.53 -0.96 15.41
C ALA A 265 1.53 -1.90 16.06
N ALA A 266 1.64 -3.15 15.60
CA ALA A 266 2.59 -4.13 16.11
C ALA A 266 4.06 -3.69 15.92
N ILE A 267 4.39 -3.07 14.78
CA ILE A 267 5.71 -2.48 14.55
C ILE A 267 5.96 -1.32 15.53
N ALA A 268 5.00 -0.41 15.68
CA ALA A 268 5.11 0.71 16.60
C ALA A 268 5.31 0.24 18.05
N PHE A 269 4.65 -0.84 18.46
CA PHE A 269 4.88 -1.45 19.77
C PHE A 269 6.29 -2.04 19.88
N GLY A 270 6.78 -2.73 18.84
CA GLY A 270 8.16 -3.21 18.75
C GLY A 270 9.21 -2.10 18.91
N ASP A 271 8.91 -0.89 18.42
CA ASP A 271 9.75 0.31 18.57
C ASP A 271 9.60 1.02 19.94
N GLY A 272 8.74 0.51 20.82
CA GLY A 272 8.51 1.06 22.16
C GLY A 272 7.46 2.19 22.24
N ARG A 273 6.72 2.46 21.16
CA ARG A 273 5.66 3.49 21.12
C ARG A 273 4.40 3.04 21.85
N TYR A 274 3.49 3.97 22.17
CA TYR A 274 2.24 3.68 22.90
C TYR A 274 2.42 2.95 24.24
N GLY A 275 3.57 3.15 24.89
CA GLY A 275 3.80 2.75 26.28
C GLY A 275 3.17 3.74 27.26
N GLY A 276 2.82 3.27 28.46
CA GLY A 276 2.30 4.12 29.54
C GLY A 276 0.92 3.72 30.07
N ASN A 277 0.26 2.72 29.49
CA ASN A 277 -0.92 2.12 30.09
C ASN A 277 -0.50 1.36 31.36
N THR A 278 -1.03 1.74 32.53
CA THR A 278 -0.65 1.14 33.81
C THR A 278 -1.84 1.03 34.76
N VAL A 279 -1.88 -0.07 35.52
CA VAL A 279 -2.74 -0.25 36.70
C VAL A 279 -1.95 -0.94 37.82
N GLU A 280 -2.22 -0.59 39.07
CA GLU A 280 -1.69 -1.30 40.24
C GLU A 280 -2.82 -2.02 40.98
N VAL A 281 -2.55 -3.22 41.48
CA VAL A 281 -3.53 -4.06 42.18
C VAL A 281 -2.87 -4.81 43.33
N ILE A 282 -3.62 -5.07 44.41
CA ILE A 282 -3.17 -5.93 45.50
C ILE A 282 -3.91 -7.27 45.44
N VAL A 283 -3.16 -8.36 45.44
CA VAL A 283 -3.64 -9.75 45.41
C VAL A 283 -3.58 -10.35 46.81
N GLN A 284 -4.67 -11.00 47.24
CA GLN A 284 -4.81 -11.53 48.61
C GLN A 284 -5.14 -13.02 48.71
N ASP A 285 -5.65 -13.62 47.64
CA ASP A 285 -6.07 -15.03 47.62
C ASP A 285 -5.27 -15.86 46.60
N GLY A 286 -4.19 -15.29 46.06
CA GLY A 286 -3.36 -15.90 45.03
C GLY A 286 -4.03 -15.98 43.65
N THR A 287 -5.09 -15.20 43.41
CA THR A 287 -5.76 -15.13 42.11
C THR A 287 -5.81 -13.71 41.54
N LEU A 288 -5.70 -13.58 40.22
CA LEU A 288 -5.82 -12.29 39.52
C LEU A 288 -6.34 -12.50 38.10
N ARG A 289 -7.42 -11.80 37.75
CA ARG A 289 -7.85 -11.65 36.35
C ARG A 289 -7.36 -10.32 35.80
N LEU A 290 -6.81 -10.31 34.60
CA LEU A 290 -6.28 -9.11 33.95
C LEU A 290 -6.55 -9.11 32.46
N GLY A 291 -6.58 -7.93 31.84
CA GLY A 291 -6.83 -7.81 30.40
C GLY A 291 -7.16 -6.40 29.91
N VAL A 292 -7.75 -6.33 28.72
CA VAL A 292 -8.32 -5.11 28.14
C VAL A 292 -9.77 -5.36 27.78
N LYS A 293 -10.64 -4.40 28.10
CA LYS A 293 -12.08 -4.50 27.82
C LYS A 293 -12.68 -3.19 27.32
N LYS A 294 -13.80 -3.29 26.60
CA LYS A 294 -14.63 -2.17 26.15
C LYS A 294 -16.09 -2.54 26.33
N ASN A 295 -16.91 -1.56 26.69
CA ASN A 295 -18.28 -1.78 27.13
C ASN A 295 -19.35 -0.99 26.36
N ALA A 296 -18.95 -0.20 25.35
CA ALA A 296 -19.86 0.60 24.54
C ALA A 296 -19.55 0.45 23.05
N HIS A 297 -20.61 0.38 22.24
CA HIS A 297 -20.50 0.44 20.79
C HIS A 297 -20.13 1.86 20.37
N ILE A 298 -19.04 2.00 19.62
CA ILE A 298 -18.70 3.21 18.88
C ILE A 298 -18.42 2.77 17.45
N LYS A 299 -19.17 3.35 16.51
CA LYS A 299 -19.09 2.96 15.10
C LYS A 299 -17.68 3.16 14.58
N ASN A 300 -17.13 2.14 13.93
CA ASN A 300 -15.77 2.12 13.35
C ASN A 300 -14.63 2.36 14.35
N ASP A 301 -14.87 2.13 15.64
CA ASP A 301 -13.79 2.21 16.61
C ASP A 301 -12.84 1.02 16.54
N TRP A 302 -11.64 1.21 17.07
CA TRP A 302 -10.57 0.23 17.04
C TRP A 302 -9.73 0.31 18.31
N VAL A 303 -9.48 -0.85 18.90
CA VAL A 303 -8.61 -1.05 20.05
C VAL A 303 -7.52 -2.02 19.64
N VAL A 304 -6.26 -1.68 19.90
CA VAL A 304 -5.12 -2.54 19.59
C VAL A 304 -4.07 -2.44 20.70
N PHE A 305 -3.55 -3.57 21.14
CA PHE A 305 -2.63 -3.65 22.28
C PHE A 305 -1.76 -4.91 22.26
N ASP A 306 -0.61 -4.82 22.93
CA ASP A 306 0.37 -5.90 23.04
C ASP A 306 1.26 -5.71 24.31
N ASN A 307 2.18 -6.65 24.53
CA ASN A 307 3.34 -6.53 25.40
C ASN A 307 2.96 -6.31 26.87
N PHE A 308 2.11 -7.19 27.41
CA PHE A 308 1.78 -7.18 28.82
C PHE A 308 3.01 -7.45 29.69
N ARG A 309 3.15 -6.68 30.77
CA ARG A 309 4.18 -6.87 31.80
C ARG A 309 3.55 -6.79 33.18
N LEU A 310 3.83 -7.80 34.00
CA LEU A 310 3.40 -7.87 35.39
C LEU A 310 4.63 -7.72 36.29
N THR A 311 4.63 -6.71 37.15
CA THR A 311 5.72 -6.44 38.10
C THR A 311 5.21 -6.62 39.52
N TYR A 312 5.87 -7.44 40.34
CA TYR A 312 5.58 -7.52 41.77
C TYR A 312 6.30 -6.41 42.52
N LEU A 313 5.57 -5.72 43.39
CA LEU A 313 6.01 -4.52 44.12
C LEU A 313 6.11 -4.77 45.64
N GLY A 314 6.18 -6.04 46.05
CA GLY A 314 6.32 -6.43 47.44
C GLY A 314 5.00 -6.77 48.14
N GLU A 315 5.12 -7.19 49.39
CA GLU A 315 3.98 -7.54 50.23
C GLU A 315 3.10 -6.30 50.50
N ALA A 316 1.79 -6.53 50.57
CA ALA A 316 0.82 -5.50 50.91
C ALA A 316 -0.16 -6.05 51.93
N THR A 317 -0.54 -5.21 52.87
CA THR A 317 -1.50 -5.52 53.92
C THR A 317 -2.94 -5.48 53.38
N ALA A 318 -3.87 -6.09 54.12
CA ALA A 318 -5.28 -5.98 53.78
C ALA A 318 -5.79 -4.54 53.84
N GLU A 319 -5.24 -3.73 54.73
CA GLU A 319 -5.58 -2.30 54.89
C GLU A 319 -5.11 -1.46 53.70
N GLU A 320 -3.94 -1.75 53.13
CA GLU A 320 -3.50 -1.14 51.87
C GLU A 320 -4.40 -1.53 50.69
N ALA A 321 -4.75 -2.81 50.58
CA ALA A 321 -5.68 -3.30 49.54
C ALA A 321 -7.03 -2.62 49.63
N PHE A 322 -7.55 -2.47 50.85
CA PHE A 322 -8.79 -1.76 51.12
C PHE A 322 -8.69 -0.28 50.75
N THR A 323 -7.59 0.39 51.10
CA THR A 323 -7.37 1.81 50.76
C THR A 323 -7.38 2.04 49.25
N GLU A 324 -6.72 1.17 48.48
CA GLU A 324 -6.71 1.26 47.01
C GLU A 324 -8.06 0.94 46.38
N LEU A 325 -8.75 -0.09 46.88
CA LEU A 325 -10.11 -0.41 46.45
C LEU A 325 -11.06 0.77 46.72
N MET A 326 -10.93 1.47 47.85
CA MET A 326 -11.72 2.68 48.13
C MET A 326 -11.38 3.80 47.14
N GLY A 327 -10.11 3.98 46.76
CA GLY A 327 -9.73 4.92 45.71
C GLY A 327 -10.39 4.60 44.36
N SER A 328 -10.41 3.33 43.93
CA SER A 328 -11.10 2.95 42.70
C SER A 328 -12.62 3.06 42.83
N PHE A 329 -13.16 2.78 44.02
CA PHE A 329 -14.58 2.90 44.29
C PHE A 329 -15.06 4.35 44.16
N GLN A 330 -14.27 5.32 44.63
CA GLN A 330 -14.54 6.75 44.44
C GLN A 330 -14.53 7.14 42.95
N ASN A 331 -13.59 6.61 42.16
CA ASN A 331 -13.55 6.86 40.71
C ASN A 331 -14.78 6.28 40.02
N LEU A 332 -15.20 5.06 40.39
CA LEU A 332 -16.38 4.44 39.82
C LEU A 332 -17.66 5.23 40.13
N ILE A 333 -17.76 5.83 41.32
CA ILE A 333 -18.84 6.77 41.66
C ILE A 333 -18.83 7.99 40.73
N ASN A 334 -17.65 8.53 40.43
CA ASN A 334 -17.50 9.65 39.50
C ASN A 334 -17.89 9.26 38.06
N ASP A 335 -17.51 8.06 37.59
CA ASP A 335 -17.92 7.55 36.28
C ASP A 335 -19.46 7.55 36.16
N PHE A 336 -20.18 7.01 37.16
CA PHE A 336 -21.64 6.99 37.14
C PHE A 336 -22.27 8.39 37.24
N ASN A 337 -21.61 9.33 37.93
CA ASN A 337 -22.01 10.73 37.92
C ASN A 337 -21.91 11.34 36.52
N ASP A 338 -20.80 11.10 35.81
CA ASP A 338 -20.56 11.65 34.47
C ASP A 338 -21.47 11.01 33.41
N LEU A 339 -21.92 9.78 33.66
CA LEU A 339 -22.95 9.08 32.87
C LEU A 339 -24.38 9.51 33.21
N GLY A 340 -24.59 10.41 34.19
CA GLY A 340 -25.91 10.87 34.59
C GLY A 340 -26.75 9.85 35.37
N ALA A 341 -26.13 8.79 35.91
CA ALA A 341 -26.80 7.71 36.64
C ALA A 341 -26.89 7.99 38.15
N GLU A 342 -27.68 8.99 38.52
CA GLU A 342 -27.71 9.56 39.88
C GLU A 342 -28.14 8.54 40.97
N ALA A 343 -29.06 7.63 40.66
CA ALA A 343 -29.49 6.59 41.59
C ALA A 343 -28.37 5.57 41.89
N ILE A 344 -27.64 5.12 40.87
CA ILE A 344 -26.47 4.24 41.04
C ILE A 344 -25.38 4.94 41.83
N LYS A 345 -25.04 6.17 41.46
CA LYS A 345 -24.08 7.00 42.19
C LYS A 345 -24.46 7.13 43.67
N SER A 346 -25.74 7.41 43.97
CA SER A 346 -26.22 7.53 45.35
C SER A 346 -26.13 6.21 46.12
N GLU A 347 -26.50 5.09 45.48
CA GLU A 347 -26.38 3.74 46.03
C GLU A 347 -24.91 3.41 46.39
N LEU A 348 -23.99 3.73 45.49
CA LEU A 348 -22.56 3.53 45.70
C LEU A 348 -21.98 4.47 46.77
N GLN A 349 -22.39 5.75 46.78
CA GLN A 349 -21.93 6.73 47.76
C GLN A 349 -22.28 6.32 49.19
N VAL A 350 -23.45 5.70 49.42
CA VAL A 350 -23.83 5.18 50.75
C VAL A 350 -22.85 4.12 51.25
N VAL A 351 -22.43 3.21 50.38
CA VAL A 351 -21.45 2.18 50.75
C VAL A 351 -20.07 2.80 50.93
N TYR A 352 -19.69 3.75 50.07
CA TYR A 352 -18.41 4.47 50.18
C TYR A 352 -18.29 5.22 51.51
N ASP A 353 -19.28 6.05 51.85
CA ASP A 353 -19.32 6.85 53.07
C ASP A 353 -19.32 6.00 54.34
N LYS A 354 -19.90 4.79 54.28
CA LYS A 354 -19.92 3.84 55.39
C LYS A 354 -18.52 3.32 55.73
N TYR A 355 -17.68 3.09 54.72
CA TYR A 355 -16.41 2.38 54.90
C TYR A 355 -15.16 3.25 54.66
N VAL A 356 -15.30 4.47 54.16
CA VAL A 356 -14.19 5.42 54.00
C VAL A 356 -13.52 5.71 55.34
N GLY A 357 -12.19 5.58 55.38
CA GLY A 357 -11.40 5.78 56.60
C GLY A 357 -11.41 4.62 57.61
N THR A 358 -11.94 3.44 57.24
CA THR A 358 -11.80 2.22 58.07
C THR A 358 -10.32 1.83 58.21
N THR A 359 -9.87 1.55 59.45
CA THR A 359 -8.49 1.15 59.77
C THR A 359 -8.45 -0.12 60.63
N GLY A 360 -7.38 -0.90 60.57
CA GLY A 360 -7.21 -2.14 61.35
C GLY A 360 -7.74 -3.40 60.65
N ASP A 361 -8.68 -4.13 61.26
CA ASP A 361 -9.30 -5.30 60.62
C ASP A 361 -10.35 -4.86 59.58
N VAL A 362 -9.96 -4.87 58.31
CA VAL A 362 -10.77 -4.44 57.18
C VAL A 362 -11.49 -5.61 56.48
N THR A 363 -11.46 -6.82 57.01
CA THR A 363 -11.91 -8.03 56.29
C THR A 363 -13.37 -7.94 55.80
N GLU A 364 -14.29 -7.52 56.69
CA GLU A 364 -15.72 -7.35 56.34
C GLU A 364 -15.91 -6.20 55.34
N ALA A 365 -15.25 -5.05 55.58
CA ALA A 365 -15.33 -3.87 54.71
C ALA A 365 -14.84 -4.18 53.30
N LEU A 366 -13.72 -4.90 53.20
CA LEU A 366 -13.13 -5.30 51.93
C LEU A 366 -14.04 -6.23 51.14
N GLN A 367 -14.69 -7.20 51.79
CA GLN A 367 -15.64 -8.08 51.12
C GLN A 367 -16.84 -7.29 50.56
N VAL A 368 -17.48 -6.47 51.41
CA VAL A 368 -18.68 -5.70 51.01
C VAL A 368 -18.36 -4.71 49.89
N VAL A 369 -17.25 -3.98 50.00
CA VAL A 369 -16.86 -3.02 48.96
C VAL A 369 -16.48 -3.76 47.67
N SER A 370 -15.79 -4.89 47.74
CA SER A 370 -15.43 -5.68 46.54
C SER A 370 -16.66 -6.19 45.79
N GLU A 371 -17.64 -6.76 46.50
CA GLU A 371 -18.91 -7.22 45.91
C GLU A 371 -19.71 -6.04 45.31
N THR A 372 -19.68 -4.89 45.97
CA THR A 372 -20.32 -3.65 45.51
C THR A 372 -19.67 -3.14 44.21
N VAL A 373 -18.35 -2.99 44.20
CA VAL A 373 -17.57 -2.55 43.03
C VAL A 373 -17.74 -3.51 41.86
N LYS A 374 -17.79 -4.82 42.11
CA LYS A 374 -18.07 -5.82 41.08
C LYS A 374 -19.46 -5.63 40.46
N SER A 375 -20.49 -5.42 41.27
CA SER A 375 -21.86 -5.19 40.80
C SER A 375 -21.97 -3.87 40.01
N ALA A 376 -21.32 -2.82 40.50
CA ALA A 376 -21.24 -1.54 39.82
C ALA A 376 -20.55 -1.64 38.46
N ASN A 377 -19.41 -2.34 38.38
CA ASN A 377 -18.73 -2.57 37.11
C ASN A 377 -19.59 -3.34 36.10
N ALA A 378 -20.44 -4.28 36.55
CA ALA A 378 -21.38 -4.98 35.68
C ALA A 378 -22.47 -4.05 35.12
N ALA A 379 -22.98 -3.11 35.92
CA ALA A 379 -23.97 -2.13 35.48
C ALA A 379 -23.37 -1.06 34.53
N ARG A 380 -22.11 -0.67 34.74
CA ARG A 380 -21.47 0.46 34.06
C ARG A 380 -21.54 0.37 32.54
N ALA A 381 -21.33 -0.81 31.97
CA ALA A 381 -21.36 -1.02 30.53
C ALA A 381 -22.71 -0.66 29.89
N LEU A 382 -23.77 -1.18 30.51
CA LEU A 382 -25.13 -0.99 30.07
C LEU A 382 -25.59 0.46 30.27
N THR A 383 -25.13 1.11 31.35
CA THR A 383 -25.34 2.54 31.59
C THR A 383 -24.67 3.40 30.52
N MET A 384 -23.43 3.09 30.12
CA MET A 384 -22.72 3.80 29.05
C MET A 384 -23.45 3.68 27.71
N ALA A 385 -23.88 2.46 27.33
CA ALA A 385 -24.62 2.23 26.09
C ALA A 385 -25.93 3.02 26.06
N LEU A 386 -26.69 3.01 27.15
CA LEU A 386 -27.94 3.78 27.27
C LEU A 386 -27.68 5.29 27.19
N ASN A 387 -26.66 5.80 27.89
CA ASN A 387 -26.27 7.21 27.82
C ASN A 387 -25.89 7.65 26.40
N ASN A 388 -25.15 6.83 25.65
CA ASN A 388 -24.79 7.14 24.27
C ASN A 388 -26.00 7.16 23.34
N ALA A 389 -26.91 6.19 23.49
CA ALA A 389 -28.17 6.17 22.75
C ALA A 389 -29.04 7.41 23.06
N VAL A 390 -29.10 7.82 24.33
CA VAL A 390 -29.75 9.07 24.76
C VAL A 390 -29.12 10.28 24.08
N LYS A 391 -27.80 10.44 24.14
CA LYS A 391 -27.11 11.57 23.49
C LYS A 391 -27.34 11.61 21.97
N GLY A 392 -27.27 10.46 21.30
CA GLY A 392 -27.53 10.36 19.87
C GLY A 392 -28.97 10.73 19.51
N ALA A 393 -29.93 10.27 20.31
CA ALA A 393 -31.34 10.61 20.14
C ALA A 393 -31.63 12.09 20.46
N GLU A 394 -30.99 12.67 21.47
CA GLU A 394 -31.08 14.11 21.79
C GLU A 394 -30.50 14.98 20.68
N ALA A 395 -29.37 14.57 20.09
CA ALA A 395 -28.78 15.27 18.95
C ALA A 395 -29.71 15.25 17.73
N TYR A 396 -30.34 14.10 17.46
CA TYR A 396 -31.36 14.01 16.40
C TYR A 396 -32.62 14.82 16.75
N TRP A 397 -33.07 14.77 18.00
CA TRP A 397 -34.21 15.55 18.49
C TRP A 397 -33.98 17.06 18.37
N ALA A 398 -32.76 17.55 18.62
CA ALA A 398 -32.42 18.97 18.46
C ALA A 398 -32.70 19.45 17.02
N LYS A 399 -32.41 18.61 16.02
CA LYS A 399 -32.74 18.87 14.60
C LYS A 399 -34.24 18.86 14.32
N VAL A 400 -35.00 18.04 15.05
CA VAL A 400 -36.48 18.03 14.97
C VAL A 400 -37.09 19.26 15.66
N GLU A 401 -36.46 19.74 16.73
CA GLU A 401 -36.92 20.89 17.51
C GLU A 401 -36.63 22.22 16.82
N ASN A 402 -35.44 22.36 16.22
CA ASN A 402 -35.05 23.57 15.49
C ASN A 402 -35.66 23.66 14.08
N GLY A 403 -36.34 22.61 13.62
CA GLY A 403 -37.06 22.56 12.35
C GLY A 403 -36.23 22.10 11.15
N GLU A 404 -34.98 21.69 11.34
CA GLU A 404 -34.16 21.07 10.28
C GLU A 404 -34.77 19.75 9.78
N VAL A 405 -35.38 18.97 10.69
CA VAL A 405 -36.06 17.72 10.36
C VAL A 405 -37.55 17.83 10.68
N THR A 406 -38.39 17.53 9.69
CA THR A 406 -39.85 17.46 9.89
C THR A 406 -40.27 16.04 10.24
N LEU A 407 -41.10 15.89 11.28
CA LEU A 407 -41.74 14.64 11.69
C LEU A 407 -43.24 14.87 11.90
N ASN A 408 -44.06 13.85 11.68
CA ASN A 408 -45.47 13.90 12.09
C ASN A 408 -45.62 14.04 13.61
N THR A 409 -46.79 14.50 14.04
CA THR A 409 -47.07 14.79 15.46
C THR A 409 -46.91 13.56 16.35
N ALA A 410 -47.33 12.38 15.89
CA ALA A 410 -47.27 11.16 16.67
C ALA A 410 -45.83 10.67 16.87
N LEU A 411 -45.02 10.57 15.81
CA LEU A 411 -43.61 10.17 15.90
C LEU A 411 -42.79 11.17 16.70
N LYS A 412 -43.05 12.47 16.54
CA LYS A 412 -42.42 13.51 17.36
C LYS A 412 -42.72 13.29 18.85
N THR A 413 -43.98 13.00 19.19
CA THR A 413 -44.39 12.71 20.57
C THR A 413 -43.76 11.40 21.09
N SER A 414 -43.78 10.33 20.29
CA SER A 414 -43.22 9.03 20.66
C SER A 414 -41.70 9.07 20.85
N LEU A 415 -40.96 9.78 19.99
CA LEU A 415 -39.52 9.96 20.14
C LEU A 415 -39.20 10.76 21.41
N GLN A 416 -39.91 11.88 21.65
CA GLN A 416 -39.71 12.67 22.86
C GLN A 416 -40.02 11.88 24.14
N GLN A 417 -41.11 11.10 24.12
CA GLN A 417 -41.48 10.22 25.21
C GLN A 417 -40.39 9.16 25.45
N GLN A 418 -39.93 8.50 24.40
CA GLN A 418 -38.91 7.45 24.51
C GLN A 418 -37.55 8.00 25.00
N ILE A 419 -37.15 9.19 24.56
CA ILE A 419 -35.97 9.90 25.09
C ILE A 419 -36.17 10.18 26.58
N SER A 420 -37.34 10.69 26.97
CA SER A 420 -37.64 11.00 28.38
C SER A 420 -37.65 9.76 29.26
N GLU A 421 -38.22 8.65 28.78
CA GLU A 421 -38.22 7.36 29.46
C GLU A 421 -36.80 6.80 29.61
N ALA A 422 -35.99 6.85 28.55
CA ALA A 422 -34.60 6.41 28.58
C ALA A 422 -33.75 7.26 29.54
N LYS A 423 -33.92 8.59 29.55
CA LYS A 423 -33.26 9.49 30.51
C LYS A 423 -33.67 9.22 31.94
N LYS A 424 -34.97 9.01 32.17
CA LYS A 424 -35.50 8.66 33.49
C LYS A 424 -34.89 7.34 33.97
N GLN A 425 -34.86 6.34 33.11
CA GLN A 425 -34.24 5.06 33.45
C GLN A 425 -32.75 5.20 33.72
N LEU A 426 -32.03 6.00 32.94
CA LEU A 426 -30.62 6.27 33.15
C LEU A 426 -30.38 6.89 34.55
N ALA A 427 -31.19 7.88 34.93
CA ALA A 427 -30.99 8.65 36.16
C ALA A 427 -31.55 7.99 37.44
N GLU A 428 -32.71 7.32 37.37
CA GLU A 428 -33.48 6.88 38.54
C GLU A 428 -33.34 5.38 38.87
N THR A 429 -32.67 4.58 38.02
CA THR A 429 -32.57 3.13 38.21
C THR A 429 -31.34 2.76 39.04
N ASN A 430 -31.49 1.87 40.01
CA ASN A 430 -30.38 1.32 40.81
C ASN A 430 -29.54 0.32 39.98
N MET A 431 -28.42 -0.16 40.52
CA MET A 431 -27.51 -1.05 39.79
C MET A 431 -28.18 -2.36 39.35
N ALA A 432 -28.97 -3.00 40.22
CA ALA A 432 -29.56 -4.29 39.96
C ALA A 432 -30.58 -4.24 38.81
N ASP A 433 -31.41 -3.20 38.78
CA ASP A 433 -32.43 -3.01 37.76
C ASP A 433 -31.83 -2.50 36.44
N MET A 434 -30.72 -1.75 36.49
CA MET A 434 -30.00 -1.26 35.30
C MET A 434 -29.49 -2.42 34.44
N VAL A 435 -28.98 -3.47 35.08
CA VAL A 435 -28.47 -4.67 34.38
C VAL A 435 -29.56 -5.40 33.60
N VAL A 436 -30.83 -5.27 34.01
CA VAL A 436 -31.96 -5.96 33.37
C VAL A 436 -32.62 -5.09 32.30
N GLY A 437 -32.78 -3.79 32.53
CA GLY A 437 -33.63 -2.94 31.69
C GLY A 437 -32.91 -2.08 30.65
N ALA A 438 -31.61 -1.84 30.77
CA ALA A 438 -30.92 -0.84 29.94
C ALA A 438 -30.81 -1.24 28.46
N GLU A 439 -30.60 -2.53 28.17
CA GLU A 439 -30.49 -3.05 26.80
C GLU A 439 -31.81 -2.91 26.04
N GLU A 440 -32.93 -3.22 26.70
CA GLU A 440 -34.27 -3.08 26.12
C GLU A 440 -34.57 -1.62 25.76
N SER A 441 -34.25 -0.69 26.65
CA SER A 441 -34.48 0.75 26.40
C SER A 441 -33.54 1.33 25.36
N THR A 442 -32.28 0.89 25.33
CA THR A 442 -31.33 1.24 24.27
C THR A 442 -31.87 0.78 22.91
N THR A 443 -32.35 -0.46 22.82
CA THR A 443 -32.93 -1.03 21.60
C THR A 443 -34.17 -0.27 21.14
N LYS A 444 -35.12 0.00 22.07
CA LYS A 444 -36.35 0.76 21.78
C LYS A 444 -36.04 2.18 21.30
N LEU A 445 -35.11 2.88 21.95
CA LEU A 445 -34.74 4.24 21.58
C LEU A 445 -34.07 4.28 20.19
N ASN A 446 -33.12 3.39 19.94
CA ASN A 446 -32.45 3.31 18.64
C ASN A 446 -33.45 2.97 17.51
N ALA A 447 -34.35 2.02 17.73
CA ALA A 447 -35.40 1.69 16.78
C ALA A 447 -36.31 2.90 16.49
N MET A 448 -36.67 3.67 17.51
CA MET A 448 -37.48 4.90 17.35
C MET A 448 -36.75 5.97 16.54
N VAL A 449 -35.44 6.17 16.75
CA VAL A 449 -34.62 7.09 15.94
C VAL A 449 -34.56 6.64 14.49
N VAL A 450 -34.39 5.34 14.22
CA VAL A 450 -34.40 4.79 12.86
C VAL A 450 -35.76 5.00 12.19
N SER A 451 -36.87 4.68 12.87
CA SER A 451 -38.21 4.93 12.36
C SER A 451 -38.43 6.41 12.04
N ALA A 452 -37.94 7.32 12.89
CA ALA A 452 -38.04 8.74 12.66
C ALA A 452 -37.21 9.20 11.44
N ARG A 453 -36.01 8.65 11.22
CA ARG A 453 -35.19 8.94 10.04
C ARG A 453 -35.85 8.45 8.75
N ASN A 454 -36.32 7.20 8.75
CA ASN A 454 -37.02 6.61 7.60
C ASN A 454 -38.26 7.43 7.23
N TRP A 455 -39.06 7.85 8.22
CA TRP A 455 -40.23 8.70 7.97
C TRP A 455 -39.82 10.09 7.44
N ALA A 456 -38.77 10.69 7.98
CA ALA A 456 -38.28 12.00 7.53
C ALA A 456 -37.78 11.95 6.07
N GLY A 457 -36.99 10.94 5.71
CA GLY A 457 -36.54 10.71 4.33
C GLY A 457 -37.72 10.53 3.36
N LEU A 458 -38.67 9.68 3.74
CA LEU A 458 -39.85 9.37 2.92
C LEU A 458 -40.80 10.57 2.74
N SER A 459 -41.03 11.34 3.80
CA SER A 459 -41.94 12.49 3.79
C SER A 459 -41.34 13.76 3.17
N TYR A 460 -40.04 13.78 2.89
CA TYR A 460 -39.33 14.97 2.41
C TYR A 460 -39.96 15.54 1.13
N ALA A 461 -40.27 14.68 0.15
CA ALA A 461 -40.88 15.11 -1.12
C ALA A 461 -42.31 15.67 -0.93
N LEU A 462 -43.09 15.11 0.00
CA LEU A 462 -44.42 15.65 0.38
C LEU A 462 -44.28 17.06 0.96
N GLY A 463 -43.32 17.26 1.86
CA GLY A 463 -43.03 18.57 2.45
C GLY A 463 -42.64 19.60 1.41
N LYS A 464 -41.81 19.23 0.43
CA LYS A 464 -41.43 20.10 -0.70
C LYS A 464 -42.60 20.42 -1.63
N ALA A 465 -43.43 19.44 -1.97
CA ALA A 465 -44.62 19.66 -2.79
C ALA A 465 -45.59 20.64 -2.11
N LYS A 466 -45.83 20.44 -0.80
CA LYS A 466 -46.65 21.36 0.00
C LYS A 466 -46.06 22.77 0.03
N ALA A 467 -44.77 22.91 0.32
CA ALA A 467 -44.11 24.23 0.39
C ALA A 467 -44.18 24.98 -0.95
N LEU A 468 -44.05 24.26 -2.07
CA LEU A 468 -44.21 24.83 -3.40
C LEU A 468 -45.66 25.26 -3.67
N ALA A 469 -46.65 24.43 -3.29
CA ALA A 469 -48.07 24.78 -3.39
C ALA A 469 -48.41 26.02 -2.55
N ASP A 470 -47.88 26.12 -1.32
CA ASP A 470 -48.06 27.27 -0.43
C ASP A 470 -47.46 28.54 -1.03
N ARG A 471 -46.28 28.46 -1.65
CA ARG A 471 -45.62 29.59 -2.32
C ARG A 471 -46.43 30.11 -3.51
N LEU A 472 -47.11 29.22 -4.24
CA LEU A 472 -47.98 29.58 -5.37
C LEU A 472 -49.33 30.15 -4.91
N GLY A 473 -49.87 29.60 -3.81
CA GLY A 473 -51.16 29.96 -3.23
C GLY A 473 -52.38 29.48 -4.03
N GLY A 474 -53.51 29.32 -3.34
CA GLY A 474 -54.80 28.99 -3.96
C GLY A 474 -54.99 27.52 -4.31
N LEU A 475 -54.17 26.63 -3.74
CA LEU A 475 -54.29 25.17 -3.84
C LEU A 475 -54.76 24.52 -2.52
N GLU A 476 -54.91 25.29 -1.44
CA GLU A 476 -55.14 24.79 -0.08
C GLU A 476 -56.47 24.04 0.07
N ASN A 477 -57.41 24.28 -0.84
CA ASN A 477 -58.73 23.66 -0.85
C ASN A 477 -58.86 22.46 -1.79
N THR A 478 -57.83 22.13 -2.59
CA THR A 478 -57.89 20.95 -3.47
C THR A 478 -57.79 19.66 -2.65
N ASP A 479 -58.28 18.55 -3.20
CA ASP A 479 -58.26 17.27 -2.52
C ASP A 479 -56.83 16.71 -2.44
N GLU A 480 -56.00 16.97 -3.46
CA GLU A 480 -54.59 16.58 -3.52
C GLU A 480 -53.76 17.26 -2.43
N TYR A 481 -53.95 18.57 -2.21
CA TYR A 481 -53.24 19.30 -1.14
C TYR A 481 -53.63 18.77 0.25
N LYS A 482 -54.93 18.53 0.47
CA LYS A 482 -55.44 17.97 1.74
C LYS A 482 -54.93 16.55 1.98
N LYS A 483 -54.75 15.76 0.92
CA LYS A 483 -54.21 14.41 0.99
C LYS A 483 -52.74 14.43 1.42
N VAL A 484 -51.91 15.25 0.76
CA VAL A 484 -50.51 15.48 1.18
C VAL A 484 -50.41 15.95 2.64
N LEU A 485 -51.31 16.85 3.08
CA LEU A 485 -51.39 17.24 4.49
C LEU A 485 -51.71 16.08 5.44
N ALA A 486 -52.63 15.20 5.04
CA ALA A 486 -53.00 14.03 5.83
C ALA A 486 -51.83 13.03 5.92
N ASP A 487 -51.07 12.84 4.83
CA ASP A 487 -49.92 11.94 4.80
C ASP A 487 -48.73 12.49 5.61
N LEU A 488 -48.53 13.82 5.60
CA LEU A 488 -47.55 14.49 6.46
C LEU A 488 -47.86 14.40 7.96
N ASP A 489 -49.09 14.10 8.35
CA ASP A 489 -49.48 13.84 9.74
C ASP A 489 -49.71 12.32 10.01
N ALA A 490 -49.55 11.46 9.01
CA ALA A 490 -49.76 10.03 9.14
C ALA A 490 -48.61 9.36 9.90
N VAL A 491 -48.97 8.46 10.82
CA VAL A 491 -48.01 7.68 11.63
C VAL A 491 -47.30 6.64 10.78
N GLU A 492 -48.07 5.95 9.92
CA GLU A 492 -47.55 5.01 8.93
C GLU A 492 -47.69 5.66 7.55
N LEU A 493 -46.56 5.83 6.87
CA LEU A 493 -46.49 6.34 5.50
C LEU A 493 -45.77 5.30 4.65
N THR A 494 -46.35 4.91 3.53
CA THR A 494 -45.72 3.98 2.58
C THR A 494 -45.05 4.73 1.44
N PHE A 495 -44.06 4.10 0.81
CA PHE A 495 -43.37 4.68 -0.34
C PHE A 495 -44.35 4.99 -1.49
N ASP A 496 -45.23 4.04 -1.82
CA ASP A 496 -46.16 4.17 -2.93
C ASP A 496 -47.20 5.28 -2.71
N ASP A 497 -47.72 5.42 -1.48
CA ASP A 497 -48.66 6.50 -1.14
C ASP A 497 -47.97 7.86 -1.27
N ALA A 498 -46.77 8.00 -0.70
CA ALA A 498 -46.02 9.26 -0.72
C ALA A 498 -45.74 9.74 -2.16
N ILE A 499 -45.26 8.86 -3.04
CA ILE A 499 -44.95 9.24 -4.43
C ILE A 499 -46.23 9.56 -5.23
N LEU A 500 -47.33 8.83 -4.99
CA LEU A 500 -48.58 9.01 -5.72
C LEU A 500 -49.23 10.34 -5.36
N ASP A 501 -49.26 10.67 -4.07
CA ASP A 501 -49.86 11.91 -3.56
C ASP A 501 -48.99 13.14 -3.89
N VAL A 502 -47.65 13.01 -3.89
CA VAL A 502 -46.73 14.03 -4.43
C VAL A 502 -47.01 14.28 -5.92
N ALA A 503 -47.10 13.22 -6.74
CA ALA A 503 -47.34 13.37 -8.17
C ALA A 503 -48.69 14.03 -8.47
N ALA A 504 -49.74 13.67 -7.73
CA ALA A 504 -51.07 14.27 -7.86
C ALA A 504 -51.07 15.77 -7.51
N LEU A 505 -50.39 16.17 -6.43
CA LEU A 505 -50.27 17.57 -6.07
C LEU A 505 -49.39 18.35 -7.07
N ASN A 506 -48.27 17.76 -7.52
CA ASN A 506 -47.40 18.37 -8.54
C ASN A 506 -48.17 18.65 -9.84
N ALA A 507 -49.12 17.81 -10.23
CA ALA A 507 -49.98 18.06 -11.40
C ALA A 507 -50.80 19.35 -11.23
N LYS A 508 -51.31 19.63 -10.02
CA LYS A 508 -52.03 20.88 -9.69
C LYS A 508 -51.12 22.08 -9.56
N ILE A 509 -49.91 21.87 -9.04
CA ILE A 509 -48.85 22.89 -9.01
C ILE A 509 -48.48 23.31 -10.43
N GLN A 510 -48.35 22.36 -11.37
CA GLN A 510 -48.00 22.63 -12.76
C GLN A 510 -49.02 23.55 -13.44
N GLU A 511 -50.32 23.39 -13.16
CA GLU A 511 -51.38 24.29 -13.65
C GLU A 511 -51.20 25.75 -13.18
N LYS A 512 -50.46 25.99 -12.10
CA LYS A 512 -50.21 27.31 -11.49
C LYS A 512 -48.86 27.93 -11.85
N LEU A 513 -47.92 27.18 -12.43
CA LEU A 513 -46.61 27.67 -12.84
C LEU A 513 -46.70 28.46 -14.16
N THR A 514 -47.39 29.61 -14.13
CA THR A 514 -47.58 30.43 -15.33
C THR A 514 -46.30 31.19 -15.72
N PRO A 515 -46.15 31.59 -17.00
CA PRO A 515 -45.02 32.40 -17.44
C PRO A 515 -44.85 33.69 -16.64
N GLU A 516 -45.94 34.32 -16.20
CA GLU A 516 -45.89 35.53 -15.36
C GLU A 516 -45.30 35.26 -13.98
N PHE A 517 -45.64 34.12 -13.36
CA PHE A 517 -45.07 33.73 -12.07
C PHE A 517 -43.59 33.37 -12.21
N LEU A 518 -43.24 32.55 -13.21
CA LEU A 518 -41.85 32.13 -13.44
C LEU A 518 -40.93 33.32 -13.75
N ALA A 519 -41.45 34.38 -14.38
CA ALA A 519 -40.71 35.62 -14.60
C ALA A 519 -40.35 36.38 -13.30
N THR A 520 -40.93 36.01 -12.15
CA THR A 520 -40.58 36.57 -10.83
C THR A 520 -39.45 35.80 -10.13
N VAL A 521 -39.05 34.64 -10.65
CA VAL A 521 -37.96 33.83 -10.10
C VAL A 521 -36.62 34.42 -10.56
N THR A 522 -35.66 34.47 -9.63
CA THR A 522 -34.30 34.98 -9.84
C THR A 522 -33.30 34.05 -9.16
N GLU A 523 -32.00 34.24 -9.43
CA GLU A 523 -30.91 33.54 -8.74
C GLU A 523 -30.97 33.65 -7.21
N GLU A 524 -31.37 34.81 -6.68
CA GLU A 524 -31.51 35.04 -5.23
C GLU A 524 -32.81 34.46 -4.64
N ASN A 525 -33.76 34.05 -5.49
CA ASN A 525 -35.09 33.57 -5.11
C ASN A 525 -35.51 32.35 -5.94
N LYS A 526 -34.59 31.40 -6.13
CA LYS A 526 -34.80 30.17 -6.90
C LYS A 526 -36.08 29.45 -6.45
N LEU A 527 -36.76 28.82 -7.39
CA LEU A 527 -37.97 28.05 -7.12
C LEU A 527 -37.61 26.58 -6.92
N ASP A 528 -37.73 26.09 -5.68
CA ASP A 528 -37.50 24.69 -5.34
C ASP A 528 -38.58 23.80 -5.98
N LEU A 529 -38.15 22.96 -6.91
CA LEU A 529 -38.94 21.97 -7.65
C LEU A 529 -38.50 20.55 -7.30
N THR A 530 -37.82 20.35 -6.17
CA THR A 530 -37.30 19.05 -5.75
C THR A 530 -38.40 17.99 -5.64
N SER A 531 -39.66 18.37 -5.36
CA SER A 531 -40.78 17.42 -5.34
C SER A 531 -41.06 16.75 -6.69
N PHE A 532 -40.55 17.28 -7.80
CA PHE A 532 -40.67 16.66 -9.13
C PHE A 532 -39.64 15.54 -9.36
N ILE A 533 -38.61 15.46 -8.51
CA ILE A 533 -37.76 14.27 -8.42
C ILE A 533 -38.50 13.24 -7.58
N THR A 534 -38.69 12.04 -8.13
CA THR A 534 -39.19 10.90 -7.34
C THR A 534 -38.05 10.38 -6.47
N ASN A 535 -38.29 10.18 -5.18
CA ASN A 535 -37.27 9.66 -4.26
C ASN A 535 -35.96 10.49 -4.23
N PRO A 536 -36.03 11.80 -3.89
CA PRO A 536 -34.87 12.70 -3.91
C PRO A 536 -33.88 12.46 -2.76
N ASN A 537 -34.35 11.90 -1.64
CA ASN A 537 -33.50 11.30 -0.61
C ASN A 537 -33.72 9.80 -0.72
N ILE A 538 -32.67 9.04 -1.03
CA ILE A 538 -32.79 7.70 -1.56
C ILE A 538 -33.37 6.74 -0.51
N PHE A 539 -34.66 6.48 -0.62
CA PHE A 539 -35.36 5.48 0.19
C PHE A 539 -35.40 4.15 -0.57
N ASN A 540 -34.80 3.10 0.00
CA ASN A 540 -34.93 1.75 -0.53
C ASN A 540 -36.22 1.10 -0.04
N ASN A 541 -37.13 0.82 -0.97
CA ASN A 541 -38.42 0.18 -0.73
C ASN A 541 -38.46 -1.29 -1.20
N THR A 542 -37.32 -1.88 -1.56
CA THR A 542 -37.27 -3.20 -2.22
C THR A 542 -37.00 -4.37 -1.27
N GLY A 543 -36.52 -4.11 -0.04
CA GLY A 543 -36.11 -5.13 0.92
C GLY A 543 -34.76 -5.79 0.61
N VAL A 544 -34.07 -5.39 -0.47
CA VAL A 544 -32.77 -5.94 -0.91
C VAL A 544 -31.85 -4.84 -1.44
N LYS A 545 -30.53 -5.05 -1.41
CA LYS A 545 -29.56 -4.05 -1.91
C LYS A 545 -29.33 -4.10 -3.43
N ASN A 546 -29.73 -5.19 -4.09
CA ASN A 546 -29.41 -5.48 -5.49
C ASN A 546 -30.56 -5.15 -6.46
N GLN A 547 -31.48 -4.30 -6.04
CA GLN A 547 -32.59 -3.79 -6.86
C GLN A 547 -32.62 -2.26 -6.75
N MET A 548 -33.03 -1.59 -7.83
CA MET A 548 -33.01 -0.13 -7.84
C MET A 548 -34.13 0.38 -6.92
N PRO A 549 -33.83 1.37 -6.06
CA PRO A 549 -34.87 1.99 -5.25
C PRO A 549 -35.90 2.67 -6.15
N GLY A 550 -37.15 2.71 -5.68
CA GLY A 550 -38.26 3.29 -6.45
C GLY A 550 -37.95 4.69 -6.98
N GLY A 551 -38.36 4.96 -8.22
CA GLY A 551 -38.08 6.22 -8.91
C GLY A 551 -36.75 6.26 -9.69
N TRP A 552 -35.80 5.36 -9.42
CA TRP A 552 -34.50 5.34 -10.09
C TRP A 552 -34.35 4.14 -11.04
N ILE A 553 -33.60 4.35 -12.13
CA ILE A 553 -33.41 3.37 -13.19
C ILE A 553 -31.92 3.10 -13.36
N LEU A 554 -31.57 1.81 -13.47
CA LEU A 554 -30.24 1.37 -13.90
C LEU A 554 -30.20 1.33 -15.44
N GLY A 555 -29.43 2.23 -16.03
CA GLY A 555 -29.25 2.32 -17.49
C GLY A 555 -28.21 1.35 -18.02
N ARG A 556 -27.02 1.35 -17.41
CA ARG A 556 -25.88 0.51 -17.78
C ARG A 556 -25.15 0.06 -16.53
N ASN A 557 -24.73 -1.20 -16.50
CA ASN A 557 -23.92 -1.76 -15.42
C ASN A 557 -22.73 -2.52 -15.98
N ASP A 558 -21.68 -1.79 -16.31
CA ASP A 558 -20.40 -2.40 -16.72
C ASP A 558 -19.47 -2.64 -15.53
N ALA A 559 -19.94 -2.44 -14.29
CA ALA A 559 -19.32 -2.97 -13.08
C ALA A 559 -19.96 -4.32 -12.73
N ARG A 560 -19.53 -5.42 -13.35
CA ARG A 560 -20.24 -6.71 -13.22
C ARG A 560 -20.24 -7.28 -11.80
N ASP A 561 -19.26 -6.89 -10.98
CA ASP A 561 -19.19 -7.23 -9.56
C ASP A 561 -19.96 -6.26 -8.64
N ASN A 562 -20.53 -5.18 -9.17
CA ASN A 562 -21.44 -4.32 -8.43
C ASN A 562 -22.80 -4.99 -8.21
N THR A 563 -22.97 -5.63 -7.05
CA THR A 563 -24.23 -6.28 -6.65
C THR A 563 -25.07 -5.45 -5.68
N GLU A 564 -24.61 -4.26 -5.28
CA GLU A 564 -25.31 -3.40 -4.32
C GLU A 564 -25.54 -2.03 -4.94
N TRP A 565 -26.78 -1.72 -5.33
CA TRP A 565 -27.16 -0.43 -5.94
C TRP A 565 -27.68 0.57 -4.92
N CYS A 566 -28.01 0.08 -3.72
CA CYS A 566 -28.31 0.88 -2.56
C CYS A 566 -27.55 0.34 -1.34
N THR A 567 -27.17 1.22 -0.43
CA THR A 567 -26.36 0.91 0.75
C THR A 567 -27.12 0.17 1.85
N VAL A 568 -28.45 0.26 1.86
CA VAL A 568 -29.35 -0.37 2.84
C VAL A 568 -30.31 -1.34 2.17
N THR A 569 -30.82 -2.33 2.91
CA THR A 569 -31.83 -3.27 2.39
C THR A 569 -33.23 -2.68 2.36
N ASP A 570 -33.56 -1.79 3.30
CA ASP A 570 -34.86 -1.14 3.43
C ASP A 570 -34.69 0.16 4.24
N GLY A 571 -35.39 1.22 3.86
CA GLY A 571 -35.32 2.53 4.53
C GLY A 571 -34.42 3.56 3.84
N ASP A 572 -34.04 4.60 4.59
CA ASP A 572 -33.18 5.70 4.13
C ASP A 572 -31.75 5.19 3.85
N GLY A 573 -31.24 5.46 2.65
CA GLY A 573 -29.92 5.01 2.18
C GLY A 573 -29.40 5.87 1.05
N GLU A 574 -28.45 5.35 0.26
CA GLU A 574 -27.79 6.10 -0.81
C GLU A 574 -27.73 5.28 -2.11
N LEU A 575 -27.70 5.94 -3.28
CA LEU A 575 -27.29 5.26 -4.52
C LEU A 575 -25.82 4.90 -4.42
N HIS A 576 -25.48 3.69 -4.85
CA HIS A 576 -24.15 3.14 -4.68
C HIS A 576 -23.67 2.41 -5.93
N ALA A 577 -22.42 2.64 -6.31
CA ALA A 577 -21.70 1.71 -7.15
C ALA A 577 -20.34 1.41 -6.56
N GLY A 578 -20.01 0.12 -6.49
CA GLY A 578 -18.72 -0.36 -6.02
C GLY A 578 -18.16 -1.45 -6.93
N ASN A 579 -16.84 -1.60 -6.92
CA ASN A 579 -16.17 -2.76 -7.49
C ASN A 579 -15.29 -3.44 -6.44
N TRP A 580 -15.14 -4.75 -6.56
CA TRP A 580 -14.22 -5.52 -5.74
C TRP A 580 -12.90 -5.76 -6.48
N SER A 581 -12.93 -5.83 -7.81
CA SER A 581 -11.77 -6.16 -8.64
C SER A 581 -11.49 -5.12 -9.73
N GLY A 582 -10.23 -4.74 -9.89
CA GLY A 582 -9.78 -3.85 -10.97
C GLY A 582 -9.69 -4.47 -12.37
N ASN A 583 -10.43 -5.55 -12.62
CA ASN A 583 -10.42 -6.25 -13.91
C ASN A 583 -11.19 -5.45 -14.96
N LYS A 584 -10.79 -5.59 -16.24
CA LYS A 584 -11.48 -5.00 -17.38
C LYS A 584 -12.95 -5.43 -17.41
N GLY A 585 -13.87 -4.47 -17.31
CA GLY A 585 -15.32 -4.71 -17.24
C GLY A 585 -15.90 -4.84 -15.83
N ASN A 586 -15.17 -4.35 -14.81
CA ASN A 586 -15.65 -4.13 -13.44
C ASN A 586 -15.46 -2.66 -13.02
N ASP A 587 -15.61 -1.73 -13.96
CA ASP A 587 -15.29 -0.31 -13.73
C ASP A 587 -16.51 0.43 -13.18
N VAL A 588 -16.32 1.12 -12.04
CA VAL A 588 -17.39 1.94 -11.44
C VAL A 588 -17.83 3.10 -12.33
N THR A 589 -17.01 3.52 -13.30
CA THR A 589 -17.36 4.50 -14.34
C THR A 589 -18.37 3.96 -15.35
N GLY A 590 -18.50 2.65 -15.44
CA GLY A 590 -19.45 1.96 -16.29
C GLY A 590 -20.86 1.82 -15.71
N VAL A 591 -21.11 2.35 -14.50
CA VAL A 591 -22.42 2.33 -13.85
C VAL A 591 -23.17 3.63 -14.13
N HIS A 592 -24.43 3.51 -14.55
CA HIS A 592 -25.28 4.62 -14.91
C HIS A 592 -26.65 4.51 -14.23
N TYR A 593 -26.91 5.43 -13.30
CA TYR A 593 -28.21 5.58 -12.63
C TYR A 593 -28.89 6.85 -13.10
N TYR A 594 -30.19 6.79 -13.37
CA TYR A 594 -30.92 7.95 -13.85
C TYR A 594 -32.41 7.92 -13.53
N GLN A 595 -33.04 9.08 -13.65
CA GLN A 595 -34.49 9.28 -13.55
C GLN A 595 -34.99 10.12 -14.73
N LYS A 596 -36.27 9.94 -15.09
CA LYS A 596 -36.96 10.70 -16.13
C LYS A 596 -38.05 11.56 -15.49
N ILE A 597 -38.05 12.86 -15.77
CA ILE A 597 -39.02 13.85 -15.27
C ILE A 597 -39.78 14.43 -16.47
N GLY A 598 -41.12 14.47 -16.40
CA GLY A 598 -41.99 14.98 -17.48
C GLY A 598 -42.05 14.12 -18.75
N ILE A 599 -41.53 12.88 -18.70
CA ILE A 599 -41.43 11.97 -19.84
C ILE A 599 -42.31 10.72 -19.62
N GLY A 600 -43.18 10.42 -20.59
CA GLY A 600 -44.09 9.27 -20.56
C GLY A 600 -45.55 9.65 -20.26
N ASP A 601 -46.47 8.74 -20.57
CA ASP A 601 -47.92 8.96 -20.42
C ASP A 601 -48.28 9.21 -18.95
N GLY A 602 -48.94 10.34 -18.66
CA GLY A 602 -49.37 10.72 -17.32
C GLY A 602 -48.31 11.41 -16.45
N SER A 603 -47.09 11.63 -16.95
CA SER A 603 -46.05 12.39 -16.24
C SER A 603 -46.35 13.89 -16.16
N VAL A 604 -45.95 14.52 -15.06
CA VAL A 604 -46.10 15.97 -14.87
C VAL A 604 -44.91 16.69 -15.49
N LYS A 605 -45.18 17.58 -16.46
CA LYS A 605 -44.15 18.35 -17.16
C LYS A 605 -43.55 19.45 -16.28
N LEU A 606 -42.25 19.67 -16.43
CA LEU A 606 -41.57 20.85 -15.93
C LEU A 606 -41.89 22.07 -16.81
N PRO A 607 -41.85 23.30 -16.27
CA PRO A 607 -41.73 24.49 -17.09
C PRO A 607 -40.46 24.50 -17.93
N ASP A 608 -40.51 25.10 -19.12
CA ASP A 608 -39.31 25.33 -19.91
C ASP A 608 -38.50 26.49 -19.32
N GLY A 609 -37.18 26.35 -19.27
CA GLY A 609 -36.28 27.35 -18.67
C GLY A 609 -34.95 26.77 -18.21
N LEU A 610 -34.27 27.52 -17.33
CA LEU A 610 -33.00 27.16 -16.72
C LEU A 610 -33.19 26.61 -15.32
N TYR A 611 -32.46 25.55 -15.04
CA TYR A 611 -32.51 24.79 -13.80
C TYR A 611 -31.13 24.60 -13.21
N GLN A 612 -31.12 24.28 -11.92
CA GLN A 612 -29.96 23.81 -11.18
C GLN A 612 -30.30 22.44 -10.59
N LEU A 613 -29.43 21.46 -10.81
CA LEU A 613 -29.50 20.14 -10.20
C LEU A 613 -28.35 20.00 -9.21
N ALA A 614 -28.63 19.60 -7.98
CA ALA A 614 -27.59 19.34 -7.00
C ALA A 614 -27.79 17.99 -6.30
N ALA A 615 -26.73 17.41 -5.76
CA ALA A 615 -26.75 16.19 -4.96
C ALA A 615 -25.59 16.16 -3.96
N ALA A 616 -25.73 15.39 -2.89
CA ALA A 616 -24.59 14.94 -2.10
C ALA A 616 -23.90 13.81 -2.88
N THR A 617 -22.64 14.01 -3.26
CA THR A 617 -21.85 13.04 -4.01
C THR A 617 -20.51 12.77 -3.31
N TYR A 618 -19.98 11.56 -3.47
CA TYR A 618 -18.64 11.18 -3.01
C TYR A 618 -18.08 10.02 -3.85
N SER A 619 -16.79 10.06 -4.19
CA SER A 619 -16.05 8.90 -4.72
C SER A 619 -14.73 8.72 -3.99
N ASP A 620 -14.36 7.46 -3.68
CA ASP A 620 -13.07 7.14 -3.06
C ASP A 620 -11.92 6.97 -4.09
N GLY A 621 -12.24 6.89 -5.38
CA GLY A 621 -11.29 6.86 -6.48
C GLY A 621 -11.11 8.23 -7.13
N ASP A 622 -11.01 8.29 -8.46
CA ASP A 622 -10.79 9.56 -9.16
C ASP A 622 -12.13 10.30 -9.37
N PRO A 623 -12.37 11.39 -8.62
CA PRO A 623 -13.65 12.10 -8.68
C PRO A 623 -13.92 12.71 -10.07
N ASN A 624 -12.88 12.97 -10.87
CA ASN A 624 -13.00 13.56 -12.20
C ASN A 624 -13.45 12.56 -13.28
N LYS A 625 -13.78 11.32 -12.88
CA LYS A 625 -14.28 10.30 -13.81
C LYS A 625 -15.77 10.04 -13.68
N ILE A 626 -16.40 10.48 -12.59
CA ILE A 626 -17.83 10.30 -12.31
C ILE A 626 -18.50 11.66 -12.30
N VAL A 627 -19.66 11.77 -12.96
CA VAL A 627 -20.41 13.01 -13.07
C VAL A 627 -21.84 12.86 -12.59
N LEU A 628 -22.31 13.87 -11.85
CA LEU A 628 -23.73 14.19 -11.73
C LEU A 628 -24.13 14.93 -13.01
N TYR A 629 -25.24 14.56 -13.62
CA TYR A 629 -25.66 15.12 -14.89
C TYR A 629 -27.15 15.42 -14.99
N ALA A 630 -27.47 16.33 -15.91
CA ALA A 630 -28.83 16.63 -16.35
C ALA A 630 -28.88 16.84 -17.88
N THR A 631 -29.99 16.50 -18.53
CA THR A 631 -30.18 16.72 -19.99
C THR A 631 -31.66 16.66 -20.38
N SER A 632 -32.10 17.49 -21.32
CA SER A 632 -33.48 17.46 -21.85
C SER A 632 -33.66 16.55 -23.07
N ASP A 633 -32.59 16.27 -23.81
CA ASP A 633 -32.63 15.57 -25.10
C ASP A 633 -31.76 14.30 -25.14
N SER A 634 -31.05 13.99 -24.06
CA SER A 634 -30.06 12.89 -24.00
C SER A 634 -28.89 13.04 -24.96
N VAL A 635 -28.66 14.25 -25.48
CA VAL A 635 -27.55 14.60 -26.38
C VAL A 635 -26.68 15.67 -25.71
N ASN A 636 -27.31 16.75 -25.23
CA ASN A 636 -26.64 17.86 -24.56
C ASN A 636 -26.70 17.64 -23.04
N PHE A 637 -25.59 17.21 -22.46
CA PHE A 637 -25.47 16.95 -21.03
C PHE A 637 -24.82 18.13 -20.32
N ASP A 638 -25.45 18.59 -19.26
CA ASP A 638 -24.84 19.45 -18.26
C ASP A 638 -24.32 18.55 -17.13
N THR A 639 -23.04 18.73 -16.75
CA THR A 639 -22.36 17.81 -15.82
C THR A 639 -21.52 18.54 -14.79
N VAL A 640 -21.39 17.95 -13.61
CA VAL A 640 -20.38 18.31 -12.61
C VAL A 640 -19.70 17.05 -12.09
N TYR A 641 -18.40 17.13 -11.86
CA TYR A 641 -17.65 16.01 -11.28
C TYR A 641 -18.03 15.78 -9.81
N PHE A 642 -17.85 14.54 -9.38
CA PHE A 642 -17.96 14.18 -7.96
C PHE A 642 -16.84 14.85 -7.16
N ASN A 643 -16.90 14.76 -5.83
CA ASN A 643 -15.80 15.15 -4.96
C ASN A 643 -15.26 13.92 -4.19
N ARG A 644 -14.10 14.10 -3.54
CA ARG A 644 -13.40 13.08 -2.76
C ARG A 644 -13.36 13.40 -1.26
N ASP A 645 -14.16 14.36 -0.81
CA ASP A 645 -14.17 14.78 0.60
C ASP A 645 -15.24 14.00 1.37
N ARG A 646 -14.79 12.97 2.10
CA ARG A 646 -15.71 12.12 2.88
C ARG A 646 -16.38 12.88 4.01
N MET A 647 -15.67 13.82 4.65
CA MET A 647 -16.24 14.59 5.77
C MET A 647 -17.33 15.54 5.28
N LEU A 648 -17.06 16.23 4.17
CA LEU A 648 -18.05 17.10 3.52
C LEU A 648 -19.30 16.33 3.10
N TYR A 649 -19.12 15.12 2.54
CA TYR A 649 -20.22 14.25 2.16
C TYR A 649 -21.05 13.76 3.37
N ASP A 650 -20.40 13.23 4.40
CA ASP A 650 -21.10 12.73 5.60
C ASP A 650 -21.83 13.89 6.34
N GLU A 651 -21.25 15.11 6.34
CA GLU A 651 -21.90 16.30 6.87
C GLU A 651 -23.16 16.65 6.07
N ALA A 652 -23.06 16.66 4.73
CA ALA A 652 -24.17 16.94 3.83
C ALA A 652 -25.31 15.91 3.99
N LEU A 653 -25.00 14.61 4.05
CA LEU A 653 -25.98 13.56 4.37
C LEU A 653 -26.72 13.86 5.68
N SER A 654 -25.97 14.19 6.74
CA SER A 654 -26.56 14.43 8.06
C SER A 654 -27.50 15.64 8.13
N LYS A 655 -27.36 16.59 7.19
CA LYS A 655 -28.14 17.83 7.12
C LYS A 655 -29.14 17.85 5.97
N THR A 656 -29.26 16.76 5.20
CA THR A 656 -30.02 16.70 3.95
C THR A 656 -29.58 17.76 2.92
N ASP A 657 -28.29 18.08 2.93
CA ASP A 657 -27.64 19.09 2.08
C ASP A 657 -26.93 18.45 0.88
N VAL A 658 -26.34 19.27 0.01
CA VAL A 658 -25.67 18.87 -1.24
C VAL A 658 -24.19 19.22 -1.24
N THR A 659 -23.41 18.53 -2.07
CA THR A 659 -21.97 18.79 -2.23
C THR A 659 -21.55 19.08 -3.66
N SER A 660 -22.40 18.78 -4.64
CA SER A 660 -22.11 18.98 -6.06
C SER A 660 -23.34 19.50 -6.79
N THR A 661 -23.10 20.43 -7.70
CA THR A 661 -24.14 21.21 -8.37
C THR A 661 -23.85 21.34 -9.86
N VAL A 662 -24.82 20.97 -10.67
CA VAL A 662 -24.92 21.27 -12.10
C VAL A 662 -25.76 22.54 -12.26
N GLU A 663 -25.16 23.60 -12.79
CA GLU A 663 -25.85 24.87 -13.10
C GLU A 663 -26.31 24.89 -14.56
N ASP A 664 -27.12 25.88 -14.92
CA ASP A 664 -27.53 26.20 -16.30
C ASP A 664 -28.15 25.02 -17.08
N VAL A 665 -28.86 24.14 -16.38
CA VAL A 665 -29.56 22.99 -16.95
C VAL A 665 -30.75 23.47 -17.77
N VAL A 666 -30.72 23.23 -19.08
CA VAL A 666 -31.80 23.67 -19.97
C VAL A 666 -32.89 22.60 -20.08
N VAL A 667 -34.11 22.99 -19.73
CA VAL A 667 -35.33 22.19 -19.92
C VAL A 667 -36.12 22.70 -21.13
N VAL A 668 -36.39 21.82 -22.08
CA VAL A 668 -37.18 22.08 -23.29
C VAL A 668 -38.30 21.04 -23.42
N GLY A 669 -39.51 21.47 -23.77
CA GLY A 669 -40.66 20.57 -23.92
C GLY A 669 -41.20 20.00 -22.60
N GLY A 670 -40.71 20.52 -21.47
CA GLY A 670 -41.02 20.13 -20.10
C GLY A 670 -40.44 18.78 -19.67
N GLN A 671 -39.33 18.35 -20.29
CA GLN A 671 -38.71 17.04 -20.09
C GLN A 671 -37.27 17.17 -19.57
N LEU A 672 -36.90 16.30 -18.63
CA LEU A 672 -35.55 16.27 -18.07
C LEU A 672 -35.15 14.84 -17.66
N TYR A 673 -33.93 14.45 -18.02
CA TYR A 673 -33.22 13.30 -17.48
C TYR A 673 -32.18 13.79 -16.49
N ILE A 674 -32.13 13.18 -15.32
CA ILE A 674 -31.11 13.45 -14.31
C ILE A 674 -30.43 12.15 -13.90
N GLY A 675 -29.18 12.20 -13.48
CA GLY A 675 -28.52 10.98 -13.01
C GLY A 675 -27.05 11.11 -12.69
N VAL A 676 -26.43 9.96 -12.50
CA VAL A 676 -25.00 9.79 -12.24
C VAL A 676 -24.45 8.78 -13.25
N ARG A 677 -23.32 9.10 -13.87
CA ARG A 677 -22.62 8.21 -14.82
C ARG A 677 -21.12 8.47 -14.83
N GLY A 678 -20.36 7.58 -15.47
CA GLY A 678 -19.01 7.92 -15.91
C GLY A 678 -19.01 9.07 -16.92
N SER A 679 -18.03 9.97 -16.79
CA SER A 679 -17.80 11.11 -17.68
C SER A 679 -17.57 10.69 -19.13
N ASP A 680 -16.74 9.66 -19.33
CA ASP A 680 -16.52 8.96 -20.59
C ASP A 680 -16.48 7.45 -20.29
N PRO A 681 -17.62 6.76 -20.35
CA PRO A 681 -17.69 5.34 -20.02
C PRO A 681 -16.93 4.43 -20.99
N GLU A 682 -16.53 4.93 -22.17
CA GLU A 682 -15.87 4.12 -23.19
C GLU A 682 -14.34 4.17 -23.06
N ASN A 683 -13.78 5.34 -22.70
CA ASN A 683 -12.33 5.51 -22.62
C ASN A 683 -11.80 5.76 -21.19
N ASN A 684 -12.66 6.16 -20.26
CA ASN A 684 -12.24 6.55 -18.91
C ASN A 684 -12.51 5.43 -17.90
N HIS A 685 -11.53 4.52 -17.81
CA HIS A 685 -11.57 3.40 -16.86
C HIS A 685 -11.10 3.83 -15.47
N GLN A 686 -11.87 3.45 -14.47
CA GLN A 686 -11.49 3.56 -13.06
C GLN A 686 -11.38 2.17 -12.46
N GLY A 687 -10.39 1.44 -12.95
CA GLY A 687 -9.98 0.13 -12.43
C GLY A 687 -9.16 0.28 -11.15
N GLY A 688 -9.30 -0.71 -10.27
CA GLY A 688 -8.62 -0.82 -8.98
C GLY A 688 -9.51 -1.57 -8.00
N ASN A 689 -8.93 -2.31 -7.06
CA ASN A 689 -9.73 -3.06 -6.09
C ASN A 689 -10.39 -2.10 -5.09
N GLY A 690 -11.71 -2.25 -4.88
CA GLY A 690 -12.43 -1.55 -3.81
C GLY A 690 -12.73 -0.08 -4.10
N LYS A 691 -13.03 0.29 -5.36
CA LYS A 691 -13.48 1.64 -5.70
C LYS A 691 -14.98 1.76 -5.56
N ASN A 692 -15.44 2.88 -5.03
CA ASN A 692 -16.84 3.16 -4.78
C ASN A 692 -17.20 4.62 -5.11
N TRP A 693 -18.45 4.84 -5.45
CA TRP A 693 -19.08 6.16 -5.40
C TRP A 693 -20.49 6.08 -4.83
N TYR A 694 -20.92 7.19 -4.24
CA TYR A 694 -22.19 7.32 -3.52
C TYR A 694 -22.89 8.62 -3.93
N ALA A 695 -24.21 8.59 -4.04
CA ALA A 695 -25.03 9.76 -4.32
C ALA A 695 -26.38 9.75 -3.59
N ASP A 696 -26.76 10.88 -3.02
CA ASP A 696 -28.03 11.08 -2.32
C ASP A 696 -28.42 12.58 -2.29
N ASN A 697 -29.50 12.97 -1.61
CA ASN A 697 -29.94 14.34 -1.40
C ASN A 697 -30.11 15.15 -2.70
N PHE A 698 -30.74 14.58 -3.72
CA PHE A 698 -30.97 15.26 -4.99
C PHE A 698 -31.92 16.46 -4.83
N ARG A 699 -31.54 17.62 -5.39
CA ARG A 699 -32.30 18.88 -5.35
C ARG A 699 -32.45 19.46 -6.75
N LEU A 700 -33.63 19.98 -7.05
CA LEU A 700 -33.93 20.62 -8.34
C LEU A 700 -34.49 22.01 -8.10
N TYR A 701 -33.88 23.02 -8.73
CA TYR A 701 -34.32 24.41 -8.64
C TYR A 701 -34.54 24.98 -10.03
N PHE A 702 -35.63 25.72 -10.24
CA PHE A 702 -35.77 26.60 -11.39
C PHE A 702 -35.08 27.92 -11.07
N ALA A 703 -34.11 28.26 -11.91
CA ALA A 703 -33.17 29.36 -11.75
C ALA A 703 -33.57 30.58 -12.61
N GLY A 704 -34.19 30.35 -13.77
CA GLY A 704 -34.61 31.44 -14.66
C GLY A 704 -35.14 30.97 -16.01
N LYS A 705 -35.23 31.90 -16.97
CA LYS A 705 -35.82 31.66 -18.31
C LYS A 705 -34.90 31.99 -19.49
N ASP A 706 -33.66 32.42 -19.25
CA ASP A 706 -32.73 32.83 -20.30
C ASP A 706 -31.99 31.65 -20.93
N VAL A 707 -32.75 30.75 -21.56
CA VAL A 707 -32.20 29.56 -22.23
C VAL A 707 -31.18 29.92 -23.31
N LEU A 708 -31.42 31.00 -24.06
CA LEU A 708 -30.51 31.46 -25.11
C LEU A 708 -29.18 31.95 -24.53
N GLY A 709 -29.18 32.65 -23.40
CA GLY A 709 -27.97 33.04 -22.69
C GLY A 709 -27.11 31.84 -22.28
N ALA A 710 -27.71 30.78 -21.75
CA ALA A 710 -26.98 29.55 -21.40
C ALA A 710 -26.39 28.85 -22.62
N TYR A 711 -27.14 28.74 -23.72
CA TYR A 711 -26.62 28.19 -24.98
C TYR A 711 -25.47 29.03 -25.56
N ARG A 712 -25.52 30.36 -25.40
CA ARG A 712 -24.41 31.24 -25.80
C ARG A 712 -23.17 31.01 -24.93
N GLY A 713 -23.33 30.81 -23.62
CA GLY A 713 -22.23 30.39 -22.74
C GLY A 713 -21.61 29.06 -23.19
N ARG A 714 -22.45 28.06 -23.46
CA ARG A 714 -21.99 26.77 -24.00
C ARG A 714 -21.23 26.93 -25.31
N LEU A 715 -21.72 27.75 -26.23
CA LEU A 715 -21.04 28.05 -27.50
C LEU A 715 -19.68 28.71 -27.26
N GLN A 716 -19.59 29.68 -26.33
CA GLN A 716 -18.33 30.31 -25.95
C GLN A 716 -17.30 29.27 -25.49
N ASP A 717 -17.70 28.31 -24.64
CA ASP A 717 -16.78 27.27 -24.16
C ASP A 717 -16.24 26.39 -25.32
N ARG A 718 -17.09 26.04 -26.30
CA ARG A 718 -16.65 25.28 -27.48
C ARG A 718 -15.74 26.09 -28.37
N LEU A 719 -16.00 27.39 -28.52
CA LEU A 719 -15.15 28.31 -29.27
C LEU A 719 -13.77 28.43 -28.61
N ASP A 720 -13.72 28.59 -27.29
CA ASP A 720 -12.47 28.67 -26.53
C ASP A 720 -11.66 27.37 -26.67
N LYS A 721 -12.32 26.21 -26.61
CA LYS A 721 -11.68 24.91 -26.89
C LYS A 721 -11.18 24.82 -28.34
N ALA A 722 -12.00 25.24 -29.29
CA ALA A 722 -11.64 25.25 -30.70
C ALA A 722 -10.43 26.14 -31.00
N VAL A 723 -10.27 27.28 -30.32
CA VAL A 723 -9.07 28.12 -30.42
C VAL A 723 -7.81 27.35 -30.01
N VAL A 724 -7.85 26.61 -28.89
CA VAL A 724 -6.70 25.82 -28.43
C VAL A 724 -6.34 24.70 -29.41
N LEU A 725 -7.36 24.04 -29.96
CA LEU A 725 -7.17 22.98 -30.96
C LEU A 725 -6.63 23.55 -32.28
N HIS A 726 -7.19 24.66 -32.76
CA HIS A 726 -6.73 25.41 -33.93
C HIS A 726 -5.26 25.83 -33.80
N ASP A 727 -4.88 26.42 -32.66
CA ASP A 727 -3.50 26.81 -32.38
C ASP A 727 -2.57 25.57 -32.43
N SER A 728 -3.00 24.45 -31.85
CA SER A 728 -2.23 23.20 -31.86
C SER A 728 -2.04 22.64 -33.26
N LEU A 729 -3.10 22.59 -34.07
CA LEU A 729 -3.06 22.14 -35.46
C LEU A 729 -2.17 23.06 -36.32
N THR A 730 -2.25 24.37 -36.10
CA THR A 730 -1.38 25.37 -36.74
C THR A 730 0.09 25.14 -36.39
N VAL A 731 0.42 24.83 -35.13
CA VAL A 731 1.79 24.47 -34.72
C VAL A 731 2.28 23.22 -35.42
N TYR A 732 1.41 22.22 -35.61
CA TYR A 732 1.73 21.02 -36.37
C TYR A 732 1.79 21.26 -37.88
N GLY A 733 1.23 22.37 -38.39
CA GLY A 733 1.20 22.69 -39.81
C GLY A 733 0.07 22.01 -40.57
N ILE A 734 -0.95 21.50 -39.87
CA ILE A 734 -2.15 20.90 -40.46
C ILE A 734 -3.10 22.01 -40.89
N ASP A 735 -3.53 22.01 -42.15
CA ASP A 735 -4.45 23.03 -42.68
C ASP A 735 -5.89 22.79 -42.18
N ASP A 736 -6.39 23.72 -41.36
CA ASP A 736 -7.75 23.73 -40.81
C ASP A 736 -8.56 24.97 -41.23
N SER A 737 -8.08 25.70 -42.24
CA SER A 737 -8.64 26.99 -42.66
C SER A 737 -10.10 26.92 -43.12
N GLU A 738 -10.54 25.79 -43.68
CA GLU A 738 -11.93 25.58 -44.11
C GLU A 738 -12.87 25.11 -42.97
N SER A 739 -12.32 24.60 -41.86
CA SER A 739 -13.10 24.17 -40.69
C SER A 739 -13.06 25.22 -39.58
N TYR A 740 -11.99 25.24 -38.78
CA TYR A 740 -11.86 26.22 -37.71
C TYR A 740 -11.62 27.63 -38.22
N GLY A 741 -10.92 27.81 -39.34
CA GLY A 741 -10.69 29.14 -39.90
C GLY A 741 -11.99 29.88 -40.21
N PHE A 742 -13.03 29.20 -40.69
CA PHE A 742 -14.37 29.77 -40.84
C PHE A 742 -15.13 29.87 -39.51
N ALA A 743 -15.14 28.80 -38.70
CA ALA A 743 -15.92 28.77 -37.46
C ALA A 743 -15.46 29.82 -36.44
N LEU A 744 -14.16 30.10 -36.38
CA LEU A 744 -13.52 31.06 -35.48
C LEU A 744 -13.40 32.47 -36.08
N ASP A 745 -13.85 32.70 -37.33
CA ASP A 745 -13.83 34.04 -37.92
C ASP A 745 -14.72 34.99 -37.09
N PRO A 746 -14.19 36.10 -36.56
CA PRO A 746 -14.98 37.01 -35.72
C PRO A 746 -16.08 37.79 -36.46
N GLU A 747 -15.97 37.93 -37.79
CA GLU A 747 -16.87 38.72 -38.64
C GLU A 747 -17.86 37.87 -39.43
N GLU A 748 -17.55 36.61 -39.73
CA GLU A 748 -18.40 35.70 -40.52
C GLU A 748 -18.69 34.34 -39.85
N GLY A 749 -17.99 34.01 -38.76
CA GLY A 749 -18.05 32.72 -38.06
C GLY A 749 -19.03 32.67 -36.88
N TYR A 750 -18.88 31.64 -36.04
CA TYR A 750 -19.83 31.35 -34.96
C TYR A 750 -19.76 32.33 -33.78
N TYR A 751 -18.71 33.15 -33.67
CA TYR A 751 -18.65 34.24 -32.69
C TYR A 751 -19.84 35.22 -32.82
N LEU A 752 -20.38 35.43 -34.02
CA LEU A 752 -21.57 36.27 -34.24
C LEU A 752 -22.80 35.75 -33.50
N PHE A 753 -22.92 34.43 -33.33
CA PHE A 753 -24.10 33.83 -32.72
C PHE A 753 -24.16 34.06 -31.19
N LEU A 754 -23.02 34.42 -30.57
CA LEU A 754 -22.97 34.85 -29.17
C LEU A 754 -23.75 36.14 -28.93
N THR A 755 -23.83 37.04 -29.92
CA THR A 755 -24.51 38.34 -29.78
C THR A 755 -25.83 38.40 -30.55
N GLU A 756 -25.89 37.83 -31.75
CA GLU A 756 -26.99 38.04 -32.71
C GLU A 756 -27.74 36.77 -33.10
N GLY A 757 -27.25 35.58 -32.71
CA GLY A 757 -27.83 34.28 -33.10
C GLY A 757 -29.12 33.92 -32.36
N THR A 758 -30.01 33.21 -33.06
CA THR A 758 -31.18 32.54 -32.46
C THR A 758 -30.77 31.24 -31.75
N LEU A 759 -31.68 30.62 -31.00
CA LEU A 759 -31.39 29.35 -30.33
C LEU A 759 -31.01 28.24 -31.33
N ASP A 760 -31.66 28.20 -32.49
CA ASP A 760 -31.36 27.23 -33.54
C ASP A 760 -29.97 27.47 -34.15
N ASP A 761 -29.59 28.74 -34.37
CA ASP A 761 -28.26 29.10 -34.89
C ASP A 761 -27.16 28.71 -33.89
N VAL A 762 -27.33 29.04 -32.61
CA VAL A 762 -26.38 28.72 -31.55
C VAL A 762 -26.27 27.21 -31.35
N SER A 763 -27.40 26.49 -31.37
CA SER A 763 -27.42 25.02 -31.25
C SER A 763 -26.75 24.35 -32.45
N TYR A 764 -26.96 24.87 -33.65
CA TYR A 764 -26.27 24.41 -34.86
C TYR A 764 -24.75 24.56 -34.69
N ALA A 765 -24.28 25.74 -34.30
CA ALA A 765 -22.85 26.01 -34.13
C ALA A 765 -22.20 25.15 -33.04
N ILE A 766 -22.88 24.90 -31.91
CA ILE A 766 -22.39 23.97 -30.89
C ILE A 766 -22.21 22.57 -31.47
N ASN A 767 -23.22 22.04 -32.16
CA ASN A 767 -23.15 20.69 -32.74
C ASN A 767 -22.07 20.56 -33.82
N ASP A 768 -21.84 21.61 -34.60
CA ASP A 768 -20.80 21.62 -35.64
C ASP A 768 -19.40 21.69 -34.99
N LEU A 769 -19.21 22.57 -33.99
CA LEU A 769 -17.96 22.67 -33.22
C LEU A 769 -17.65 21.39 -32.45
N ASP A 770 -18.63 20.71 -31.86
CA ASP A 770 -18.40 19.46 -31.15
C ASP A 770 -17.84 18.37 -32.10
N LYS A 771 -18.31 18.32 -33.35
CA LYS A 771 -17.74 17.42 -34.38
C LYS A 771 -16.34 17.85 -34.79
N MET A 772 -16.14 19.14 -35.08
CA MET A 772 -14.83 19.67 -35.45
C MET A 772 -13.79 19.44 -34.35
N ASN A 773 -14.18 19.63 -33.08
CA ASN A 773 -13.35 19.37 -31.91
C ASN A 773 -12.98 17.89 -31.77
N ALA A 774 -13.95 16.98 -31.95
CA ALA A 774 -13.66 15.55 -31.91
C ALA A 774 -12.73 15.11 -33.06
N ASP A 775 -12.96 15.64 -34.27
CA ASP A 775 -12.09 15.38 -35.41
C ASP A 775 -10.69 15.92 -35.13
N ALA A 776 -10.53 17.18 -34.73
CA ALA A 776 -9.25 17.80 -34.39
C ALA A 776 -8.45 17.01 -33.33
N GLU A 777 -9.12 16.55 -32.27
CA GLU A 777 -8.50 15.68 -31.26
C GLU A 777 -7.98 14.39 -31.89
N LYS A 778 -8.75 13.77 -32.79
CA LYS A 778 -8.33 12.57 -33.54
C LYS A 778 -7.16 12.88 -34.49
N LEU A 779 -7.15 14.00 -35.21
CA LEU A 779 -6.03 14.41 -36.06
C LEU A 779 -4.75 14.57 -35.24
N ILE A 780 -4.82 15.28 -34.11
CA ILE A 780 -3.68 15.50 -33.22
C ILE A 780 -3.16 14.15 -32.71
N ALA A 781 -4.05 13.24 -32.30
CA ALA A 781 -3.66 11.90 -31.87
C ALA A 781 -2.95 11.12 -33.00
N ASN A 782 -3.47 11.19 -34.23
CA ASN A 782 -2.89 10.53 -35.40
C ASN A 782 -1.54 11.15 -35.82
N TYR A 783 -1.39 12.46 -35.71
CA TYR A 783 -0.11 13.15 -35.91
C TYR A 783 0.94 12.70 -34.89
N LEU A 784 0.56 12.69 -33.61
CA LEU A 784 1.44 12.23 -32.53
C LEU A 784 1.74 10.72 -32.60
N LEU A 785 0.92 9.95 -33.30
CA LEU A 785 1.15 8.52 -33.55
C LEU A 785 2.19 8.28 -34.66
N LEU A 786 2.04 8.92 -35.82
CA LEU A 786 2.85 8.62 -37.01
C LEU A 786 4.14 9.45 -37.10
N THR A 787 4.07 10.75 -36.86
CA THR A 787 5.19 11.67 -37.09
C THR A 787 6.44 11.29 -36.28
N PRO A 788 6.35 10.93 -34.98
CA PRO A 788 7.52 10.46 -34.23
C PRO A 788 8.12 9.16 -34.78
N LEU A 789 7.29 8.23 -35.28
CA LEU A 789 7.76 6.98 -35.88
C LEU A 789 8.57 7.24 -37.16
N VAL A 790 8.07 8.12 -38.03
CA VAL A 790 8.79 8.52 -39.26
C VAL A 790 10.09 9.25 -38.92
N GLN A 791 10.09 10.14 -37.94
CA GLN A 791 11.30 10.83 -37.49
C GLN A 791 12.36 9.83 -36.98
N ASN A 792 11.96 8.89 -36.12
CA ASN A 792 12.85 7.86 -35.61
C ASN A 792 13.35 6.93 -36.73
N GLY A 793 12.45 6.54 -37.63
CA GLY A 793 12.80 5.73 -38.79
C GLY A 793 13.84 6.42 -39.68
N ASN A 794 13.68 7.72 -39.93
CA ASN A 794 14.66 8.52 -40.67
C ASN A 794 16.02 8.58 -39.97
N ASN A 795 16.06 8.67 -38.63
CA ASN A 795 17.31 8.62 -37.87
C ASN A 795 18.02 7.27 -38.06
N PHE A 796 17.30 6.15 -37.94
CA PHE A 796 17.87 4.82 -38.19
C PHE A 796 18.35 4.65 -39.63
N ASN A 797 17.59 5.16 -40.61
CA ASN A 797 17.99 5.14 -42.01
C ASN A 797 19.27 5.96 -42.27
N ASN A 798 19.42 7.11 -41.61
CA ASN A 798 20.67 7.89 -41.67
C ASN A 798 21.85 7.11 -41.09
N GLN A 799 21.68 6.46 -39.93
CA GLN A 799 22.74 5.63 -39.31
C GLN A 799 23.13 4.41 -40.14
N LEU A 800 22.16 3.80 -40.83
CA LEU A 800 22.39 2.76 -41.84
C LEU A 800 23.25 3.25 -43.01
N ASN A 801 23.03 4.49 -43.45
CA ASN A 801 23.76 5.10 -44.56
C ASN A 801 25.16 5.55 -44.16
N GLU A 802 25.34 5.98 -42.91
CA GLU A 802 26.64 6.33 -42.32
C GLU A 802 27.49 5.11 -41.97
N GLY A 803 26.91 3.90 -41.99
CA GLY A 803 27.61 2.65 -41.69
C GLY A 803 27.90 2.45 -40.20
N VAL A 804 27.10 3.11 -39.34
CA VAL A 804 27.13 2.98 -37.88
C VAL A 804 26.22 1.85 -37.42
N LEU A 805 25.15 1.58 -38.18
CA LEU A 805 24.15 0.56 -37.90
C LEU A 805 24.17 -0.50 -39.01
N PHE A 806 24.05 -1.77 -38.62
CA PHE A 806 24.05 -2.92 -39.52
C PHE A 806 22.83 -3.80 -39.24
N ALA A 807 22.18 -4.29 -40.28
CA ALA A 807 21.05 -5.21 -40.21
C ALA A 807 21.10 -6.14 -41.42
N GLN A 808 20.39 -7.27 -41.34
CA GLN A 808 20.28 -8.21 -42.44
C GLN A 808 19.61 -7.56 -43.67
N PRO A 809 20.01 -7.92 -44.90
CA PRO A 809 19.54 -7.28 -46.12
C PRO A 809 18.01 -7.23 -46.27
N THR A 810 17.29 -8.29 -45.93
CA THR A 810 15.84 -8.37 -46.07
C THR A 810 15.14 -7.47 -45.06
N ALA A 811 15.54 -7.50 -43.78
CA ALA A 811 14.97 -6.65 -42.74
C ALA A 811 15.18 -5.15 -43.06
N LYS A 812 16.39 -4.78 -43.48
CA LYS A 812 16.72 -3.42 -43.94
C LYS A 812 15.78 -2.97 -45.08
N LYS A 813 15.58 -3.82 -46.08
CA LYS A 813 14.74 -3.51 -47.24
C LYS A 813 13.26 -3.31 -46.86
N THR A 814 12.72 -4.18 -46.01
CA THR A 814 11.33 -4.09 -45.53
C THR A 814 11.10 -2.80 -44.73
N PHE A 815 12.02 -2.47 -43.82
CA PHE A 815 11.96 -1.26 -43.03
C PHE A 815 12.02 0.01 -43.88
N ILE A 816 12.98 0.11 -44.82
CA ILE A 816 13.09 1.29 -45.69
C ILE A 816 11.81 1.46 -46.53
N ALA A 817 11.24 0.38 -47.06
CA ALA A 817 10.01 0.46 -47.84
C ALA A 817 8.81 0.95 -47.00
N ALA A 818 8.67 0.47 -45.76
CA ALA A 818 7.62 0.93 -44.86
C ALA A 818 7.83 2.37 -44.39
N LEU A 819 9.09 2.79 -44.20
CA LEU A 819 9.44 4.16 -43.86
C LEU A 819 9.11 5.12 -45.00
N GLU A 820 9.42 4.75 -46.25
CA GLU A 820 9.09 5.56 -47.42
C GLU A 820 7.57 5.78 -47.55
N THR A 821 6.75 4.72 -47.40
CA THR A 821 5.28 4.86 -47.48
C THR A 821 4.70 5.65 -46.31
N ALA A 822 5.22 5.44 -45.10
CA ALA A 822 4.82 6.20 -43.92
C ALA A 822 5.21 7.68 -44.01
N ALA A 823 6.38 7.98 -44.57
CA ALA A 823 6.85 9.34 -44.80
C ALA A 823 5.98 10.07 -45.83
N GLU A 824 5.59 9.43 -46.93
CA GLU A 824 4.66 10.00 -47.91
C GLU A 824 3.32 10.41 -47.25
N VAL A 825 2.78 9.57 -46.37
CA VAL A 825 1.56 9.89 -45.62
C VAL A 825 1.79 11.00 -44.59
N ALA A 826 2.93 11.01 -43.90
CA ALA A 826 3.25 12.04 -42.90
C ALA A 826 3.58 13.42 -43.50
N GLU A 827 3.98 13.49 -44.78
CA GLU A 827 4.23 14.76 -45.48
C GLU A 827 2.94 15.45 -45.96
N ASP A 828 1.83 14.70 -46.11
CA ASP A 828 0.53 15.24 -46.48
C ASP A 828 -0.20 15.82 -45.25
N MET A 829 0.06 17.10 -44.97
CA MET A 829 -0.48 17.86 -43.84
C MET A 829 -1.95 18.30 -44.00
N THR A 830 -2.71 17.62 -44.86
CA THR A 830 -4.14 17.92 -45.03
C THR A 830 -4.99 17.27 -43.95
N TRP A 831 -6.12 17.93 -43.63
CA TRP A 831 -7.07 17.46 -42.62
C TRP A 831 -7.60 16.04 -42.91
N ASP A 832 -8.00 15.79 -44.17
CA ASP A 832 -8.55 14.49 -44.60
C ASP A 832 -7.53 13.36 -44.49
N ASN A 833 -6.25 13.63 -44.79
CA ASN A 833 -5.20 12.62 -44.70
C ASN A 833 -5.03 12.14 -43.25
N TYR A 834 -4.93 13.08 -42.30
CA TYR A 834 -4.75 12.75 -40.89
C TYR A 834 -5.99 12.19 -40.19
N LEU A 835 -7.19 12.31 -40.79
CA LEU A 835 -8.38 11.58 -40.35
C LEU A 835 -8.50 10.17 -40.90
N SER A 836 -7.81 9.89 -42.02
CA SER A 836 -7.94 8.63 -42.74
C SER A 836 -7.35 7.46 -41.97
N ASP A 837 -7.87 6.26 -42.25
CA ASP A 837 -7.33 5.02 -41.67
C ASP A 837 -5.89 4.74 -42.15
N ALA A 838 -5.44 5.38 -43.23
CA ALA A 838 -4.10 5.20 -43.78
C ALA A 838 -2.99 5.59 -42.77
N VAL A 839 -3.20 6.60 -41.93
CA VAL A 839 -2.22 6.98 -40.89
C VAL A 839 -2.01 5.85 -39.89
N VAL A 840 -3.10 5.25 -39.41
CA VAL A 840 -3.04 4.14 -38.45
C VAL A 840 -2.45 2.89 -39.11
N GLU A 841 -2.84 2.60 -40.36
CA GLU A 841 -2.30 1.49 -41.14
C GLU A 841 -0.80 1.63 -41.39
N GLN A 842 -0.33 2.81 -41.79
CA GLN A 842 1.10 3.06 -42.01
C GLN A 842 1.89 3.11 -40.71
N ALA A 843 1.34 3.68 -39.64
CA ALA A 843 1.99 3.68 -38.32
C ALA A 843 2.20 2.25 -37.82
N GLU A 844 1.19 1.38 -37.95
CA GLU A 844 1.32 -0.03 -37.56
C GLU A 844 2.30 -0.77 -38.48
N ALA A 845 2.22 -0.57 -39.80
CA ALA A 845 3.15 -1.19 -40.74
C ALA A 845 4.61 -0.79 -40.48
N LEU A 846 4.87 0.51 -40.25
CA LEU A 846 6.20 1.02 -39.92
C LEU A 846 6.67 0.50 -38.56
N LYS A 847 5.80 0.43 -37.55
CA LYS A 847 6.13 -0.11 -36.23
C LYS A 847 6.52 -1.59 -36.29
N VAL A 848 5.75 -2.41 -37.03
CA VAL A 848 6.07 -3.83 -37.27
C VAL A 848 7.41 -3.96 -37.99
N ALA A 849 7.61 -3.22 -39.08
CA ALA A 849 8.86 -3.26 -39.84
C ALA A 849 10.07 -2.75 -39.03
N THR A 850 9.87 -1.74 -38.18
CA THR A 850 10.89 -1.23 -37.25
C THR A 850 11.25 -2.29 -36.21
N THR A 851 10.27 -3.03 -35.69
CA THR A 851 10.53 -4.11 -34.72
C THR A 851 11.37 -5.23 -35.33
N GLU A 852 11.00 -5.69 -36.54
CA GLU A 852 11.79 -6.70 -37.28
C GLU A 852 13.19 -6.18 -37.62
N PHE A 853 13.29 -4.91 -37.97
CA PHE A 853 14.55 -4.25 -38.23
C PHE A 853 15.44 -4.22 -36.99
N MET A 854 14.93 -3.76 -35.83
CA MET A 854 15.71 -3.67 -34.59
C MET A 854 16.17 -5.04 -34.09
N ASN A 855 15.34 -6.09 -34.24
CA ASN A 855 15.77 -7.48 -34.00
C ASN A 855 17.00 -7.83 -34.85
N SER A 856 16.96 -7.48 -36.13
CA SER A 856 18.06 -7.71 -37.05
C SER A 856 19.29 -6.86 -36.71
N VAL A 857 19.09 -5.63 -36.25
CA VAL A 857 20.17 -4.75 -35.76
C VAL A 857 20.88 -5.40 -34.59
N ALA A 858 20.15 -5.85 -33.57
CA ALA A 858 20.74 -6.46 -32.39
C ALA A 858 21.56 -7.72 -32.73
N LEU A 859 21.08 -8.54 -33.68
CA LEU A 859 21.79 -9.72 -34.18
C LEU A 859 23.07 -9.36 -34.97
N CYS A 860 23.02 -8.33 -35.81
CA CYS A 860 24.18 -7.90 -36.61
C CYS A 860 25.17 -7.02 -35.85
N PHE A 861 24.79 -6.48 -34.69
CA PHE A 861 25.57 -5.49 -33.96
C PHE A 861 26.98 -5.95 -33.56
N PRO A 862 27.20 -7.19 -33.05
CA PRO A 862 28.54 -7.66 -32.71
C PRO A 862 29.50 -7.71 -33.90
N MET A 863 28.99 -8.11 -35.08
CA MET A 863 29.72 -8.11 -36.35
C MET A 863 30.01 -6.69 -36.84
N GLY A 864 28.99 -5.83 -36.80
CA GLY A 864 29.10 -4.44 -37.22
C GLY A 864 30.17 -3.67 -36.44
N THR A 865 30.13 -3.78 -35.11
CA THR A 865 31.13 -3.15 -34.23
C THR A 865 32.52 -3.76 -34.39
N ALA A 866 32.65 -5.07 -34.63
CA ALA A 866 33.95 -5.70 -34.93
C ALA A 866 34.57 -5.13 -36.21
N LYS A 867 33.74 -4.93 -37.25
CA LYS A 867 34.15 -4.29 -38.51
C LYS A 867 34.54 -2.83 -38.28
N VAL A 868 33.75 -2.05 -37.54
CA VAL A 868 34.04 -0.64 -37.22
C VAL A 868 35.40 -0.53 -36.54
N LEU A 869 35.68 -1.37 -35.54
CA LEU A 869 36.97 -1.41 -34.86
C LEU A 869 38.11 -1.76 -35.82
N ALA A 870 37.94 -2.78 -36.67
CA ALA A 870 38.94 -3.17 -37.65
C ALA A 870 39.25 -2.06 -38.65
N ASP A 871 38.24 -1.29 -39.06
CA ASP A 871 38.39 -0.13 -39.95
C ASP A 871 39.13 1.03 -39.25
N GLN A 872 38.82 1.29 -37.96
CA GLN A 872 39.51 2.31 -37.15
C GLN A 872 41.00 1.96 -36.92
N ILE A 873 41.31 0.68 -36.71
CA ILE A 873 42.69 0.19 -36.62
C ILE A 873 43.39 0.33 -37.98
N GLY A 874 42.71 -0.05 -39.06
CA GLY A 874 43.21 -0.02 -40.42
C GLY A 874 44.19 -1.17 -40.73
N GLY A 875 44.32 -1.51 -42.02
CA GLY A 875 45.22 -2.57 -42.48
C GLY A 875 44.69 -4.00 -42.36
N LEU A 876 43.48 -4.20 -41.82
CA LEU A 876 42.85 -5.51 -41.62
C LEU A 876 41.86 -5.93 -42.73
N ALA A 877 41.51 -5.04 -43.66
CA ALA A 877 40.46 -5.27 -44.66
C ALA A 877 40.68 -6.47 -45.61
N GLN A 878 41.88 -7.07 -45.63
CA GLN A 878 42.24 -8.23 -46.45
C GLN A 878 42.48 -9.50 -45.62
N THR A 879 42.29 -9.46 -44.29
CA THR A 879 42.37 -10.66 -43.47
C THR A 879 41.15 -11.54 -43.71
N GLU A 880 41.33 -12.85 -43.58
CA GLU A 880 40.24 -13.82 -43.75
C GLU A 880 39.11 -13.56 -42.73
N ALA A 881 39.47 -13.19 -41.50
CA ALA A 881 38.51 -12.84 -40.45
C ALA A 881 37.62 -11.63 -40.83
N TYR A 882 38.20 -10.57 -41.40
CA TYR A 882 37.44 -9.40 -41.86
C TYR A 882 36.49 -9.77 -43.00
N LEU A 883 36.96 -10.54 -43.99
CA LEU A 883 36.15 -10.96 -45.13
C LEU A 883 35.00 -11.89 -44.73
N ASN A 884 35.21 -12.75 -43.72
CA ASN A 884 34.16 -13.61 -43.18
C ASN A 884 33.04 -12.79 -42.51
N VAL A 885 33.39 -11.83 -41.65
CA VAL A 885 32.41 -10.91 -41.03
C VAL A 885 31.63 -10.13 -42.08
N MET A 886 32.30 -9.62 -43.12
CA MET A 886 31.63 -8.93 -44.23
C MET A 886 30.69 -9.84 -45.03
N THR A 887 31.01 -11.14 -45.14
CA THR A 887 30.16 -12.11 -45.82
C THR A 887 28.90 -12.38 -45.00
N TYR A 888 29.01 -12.55 -43.68
CA TYR A 888 27.85 -12.73 -42.81
C TYR A 888 26.97 -11.49 -42.74
N LEU A 889 27.55 -10.28 -42.65
CA LEU A 889 26.78 -9.03 -42.71
C LEU A 889 26.00 -8.85 -44.04
N ALA A 890 26.38 -9.57 -45.10
CA ALA A 890 25.68 -9.57 -46.38
C ALA A 890 24.66 -10.72 -46.52
N SER A 891 24.43 -11.52 -45.47
CA SER A 891 23.55 -12.70 -45.47
C SER A 891 22.29 -12.47 -44.62
N ASP A 892 21.16 -13.00 -45.08
CA ASP A 892 19.94 -13.14 -44.26
C ASP A 892 19.93 -14.46 -43.46
N GLU A 893 20.78 -15.43 -43.84
CA GLU A 893 20.94 -16.69 -43.12
C GLU A 893 22.18 -16.60 -42.22
N LEU A 894 21.93 -16.40 -40.92
CA LEU A 894 22.97 -16.31 -39.88
C LEU A 894 22.86 -17.54 -38.97
N ASP A 895 23.93 -18.33 -38.90
CA ASP A 895 24.11 -19.32 -37.83
C ASP A 895 24.81 -18.64 -36.65
N PRO A 896 24.19 -18.57 -35.46
CA PRO A 896 24.76 -17.86 -34.31
C PRO A 896 26.16 -18.33 -33.91
N LEU A 897 26.46 -19.63 -34.05
CA LEU A 897 27.76 -20.18 -33.68
C LEU A 897 28.84 -19.75 -34.68
N ASP A 898 28.53 -19.80 -35.97
CA ASP A 898 29.45 -19.37 -37.02
C ASP A 898 29.73 -17.86 -36.95
N VAL A 899 28.69 -17.07 -36.66
CA VAL A 899 28.80 -15.62 -36.46
C VAL A 899 29.69 -15.30 -35.26
N ASP A 900 29.46 -15.94 -34.11
CA ASP A 900 30.28 -15.76 -32.92
C ASP A 900 31.75 -16.11 -33.17
N LEU A 901 32.02 -17.21 -33.89
CA LEU A 901 33.37 -17.61 -34.27
C LEU A 901 34.05 -16.60 -35.21
N ALA A 902 33.31 -16.06 -36.20
CA ALA A 902 33.83 -15.06 -37.12
C ALA A 902 34.14 -13.73 -36.40
N VAL A 903 33.26 -13.29 -35.50
CA VAL A 903 33.46 -12.11 -34.65
C VAL A 903 34.67 -12.30 -33.75
N GLN A 904 34.78 -13.44 -33.06
CA GLN A 904 35.94 -13.76 -32.21
C GLN A 904 37.26 -13.80 -32.99
N ALA A 905 37.26 -14.33 -34.21
CA ALA A 905 38.46 -14.33 -35.05
C ALA A 905 38.89 -12.90 -35.42
N LEU A 906 37.94 -12.03 -35.80
CA LEU A 906 38.25 -10.65 -36.14
C LEU A 906 38.68 -9.83 -34.92
N GLN A 907 38.05 -10.05 -33.76
CA GLN A 907 38.48 -9.48 -32.48
C GLN A 907 39.96 -9.80 -32.18
N GLY A 908 40.38 -11.05 -32.40
CA GLY A 908 41.78 -11.47 -32.21
C GLY A 908 42.75 -10.74 -33.14
N GLU A 909 42.40 -10.62 -34.43
CA GLU A 909 43.19 -9.84 -35.40
C GLU A 909 43.28 -8.35 -35.01
N CYS A 910 42.18 -7.76 -34.53
CA CYS A 910 42.15 -6.40 -34.00
C CYS A 910 43.11 -6.24 -32.82
N ILE A 911 43.04 -7.11 -31.81
CA ILE A 911 43.93 -7.07 -30.63
C ILE A 911 45.40 -7.22 -31.05
N ASN A 912 45.72 -8.14 -31.96
CA ASN A 912 47.08 -8.34 -32.47
C ASN A 912 47.63 -7.10 -33.22
N ALA A 913 46.75 -6.35 -33.90
CA ALA A 913 47.12 -5.14 -34.62
C ALA A 913 47.21 -3.87 -33.75
N MET A 914 46.69 -3.91 -32.51
CA MET A 914 46.73 -2.81 -31.53
C MET A 914 48.11 -2.62 -30.89
N THR A 915 49.10 -2.31 -31.73
CA THR A 915 50.44 -1.86 -31.29
C THR A 915 50.36 -0.53 -30.52
N PRO A 916 51.37 -0.19 -29.70
CA PRO A 916 51.43 1.11 -29.01
C PRO A 916 51.24 2.31 -29.95
N GLU A 917 51.80 2.25 -31.17
CA GLU A 917 51.63 3.31 -32.17
C GLU A 917 50.19 3.42 -32.68
N VAL A 918 49.49 2.29 -32.82
CA VAL A 918 48.08 2.24 -33.23
C VAL A 918 47.18 2.81 -32.12
N LEU A 919 47.39 2.38 -30.88
CA LEU A 919 46.62 2.80 -29.71
C LEU A 919 46.79 4.29 -29.40
N ALA A 920 47.96 4.87 -29.66
CA ALA A 920 48.22 6.30 -29.48
C ALA A 920 47.40 7.22 -30.42
N ARG A 921 46.68 6.66 -31.41
CA ARG A 921 45.77 7.44 -32.28
C ARG A 921 44.41 7.71 -31.64
N ALA A 922 43.99 6.88 -30.68
CA ALA A 922 42.71 7.08 -30.02
C ALA A 922 42.77 8.28 -29.07
N THR A 923 41.71 9.08 -29.07
CA THR A 923 41.52 10.22 -28.16
C THR A 923 40.13 10.18 -27.53
N VAL A 924 39.85 11.08 -26.58
CA VAL A 924 38.51 11.21 -25.97
C VAL A 924 37.44 11.58 -27.01
N ASP A 925 37.80 12.42 -27.99
CA ASP A 925 36.88 12.89 -29.04
C ASP A 925 36.80 11.91 -30.23
N GLU A 926 37.88 11.17 -30.49
CA GLU A 926 37.95 10.14 -31.54
C GLU A 926 38.47 8.81 -30.95
N PRO A 927 37.63 8.09 -30.17
CA PRO A 927 38.05 6.83 -29.57
C PRO A 927 37.94 5.65 -30.53
N PHE A 928 38.62 4.55 -30.18
CA PHE A 928 38.33 3.26 -30.82
C PHE A 928 37.11 2.62 -30.17
N ASP A 929 36.17 2.16 -31.00
CA ASP A 929 34.95 1.49 -30.59
C ASP A 929 35.25 0.03 -30.23
N MET A 930 35.37 -0.23 -28.94
CA MET A 930 35.63 -1.54 -28.37
C MET A 930 34.32 -2.28 -28.04
N THR A 931 33.17 -1.79 -28.47
CA THR A 931 31.85 -2.34 -28.10
C THR A 931 31.66 -3.78 -28.57
N THR A 932 32.37 -4.22 -29.61
CA THR A 932 32.34 -5.62 -30.06
C THR A 932 32.68 -6.63 -28.95
N PHE A 933 33.47 -6.22 -27.95
CA PHE A 933 33.83 -7.08 -26.82
C PHE A 933 32.73 -7.15 -25.73
N VAL A 934 31.71 -6.29 -25.81
CA VAL A 934 30.50 -6.37 -24.99
C VAL A 934 29.57 -7.42 -25.61
N VAL A 935 29.24 -8.48 -24.88
CA VAL A 935 28.24 -9.46 -25.29
C VAL A 935 26.85 -8.84 -25.12
N ASN A 936 26.03 -8.95 -26.17
CA ASN A 936 24.66 -8.47 -26.21
C ASN A 936 24.49 -6.99 -25.77
N PRO A 937 25.14 -6.03 -26.47
CA PRO A 937 25.16 -4.62 -26.06
C PRO A 937 23.84 -3.86 -26.29
N ASN A 938 22.94 -4.36 -27.16
CA ASN A 938 21.60 -3.79 -27.40
C ASN A 938 20.49 -4.74 -26.90
N ILE A 939 20.80 -5.58 -25.91
CA ILE A 939 19.85 -6.46 -25.19
C ILE A 939 18.79 -7.12 -26.09
N TYR A 940 19.22 -8.12 -26.85
CA TYR A 940 18.33 -9.06 -27.52
C TYR A 940 17.95 -10.21 -26.56
N GLN A 941 16.66 -10.49 -26.43
CA GLN A 941 16.14 -11.61 -25.66
C GLN A 941 15.85 -12.82 -26.56
N ASP A 942 16.57 -13.91 -26.34
CA ASP A 942 16.40 -15.19 -27.03
C ASP A 942 16.41 -16.39 -26.07
N ALA A 943 16.50 -16.14 -24.76
CA ALA A 943 16.61 -17.17 -23.77
C ALA A 943 15.29 -17.94 -23.63
N THR A 944 15.44 -19.23 -23.38
CA THR A 944 14.34 -20.11 -23.00
C THR A 944 14.54 -20.69 -21.60
N ASP A 945 13.43 -21.06 -20.96
CA ASP A 945 13.43 -21.87 -19.75
C ASP A 945 13.88 -23.31 -20.06
N ASP A 946 13.94 -24.16 -19.04
CA ASP A 946 14.44 -25.53 -19.18
C ASP A 946 13.47 -26.42 -19.99
N GLU A 947 12.23 -25.96 -20.20
CA GLU A 947 11.20 -26.57 -21.05
C GLU A 947 11.21 -26.05 -22.49
N GLY A 948 12.05 -25.05 -22.81
CA GLY A 948 12.17 -24.46 -24.14
C GLY A 948 11.16 -23.33 -24.43
N ASN A 949 10.46 -22.80 -23.42
CA ASN A 949 9.58 -21.64 -23.59
C ASN A 949 10.38 -20.33 -23.48
N PRO A 950 10.03 -19.29 -24.25
CA PRO A 950 10.66 -17.97 -24.12
C PRO A 950 10.57 -17.42 -22.70
N THR A 951 11.65 -16.84 -22.19
CA THR A 951 11.74 -16.37 -20.79
C THR A 951 12.31 -14.97 -20.69
N ASP A 952 11.79 -14.16 -19.77
CA ASP A 952 12.33 -12.83 -19.46
C ASP A 952 13.37 -12.88 -18.33
N ILE A 953 13.55 -14.00 -17.62
CA ILE A 953 14.42 -14.09 -16.43
C ILE A 953 15.88 -14.48 -16.70
N ARG A 954 16.32 -14.54 -17.96
CA ARG A 954 17.71 -14.83 -18.37
C ARG A 954 18.12 -13.81 -19.45
N ILE A 955 19.37 -13.37 -19.47
CA ILE A 955 19.93 -12.53 -20.54
C ILE A 955 21.29 -13.13 -20.91
N ASN A 956 21.53 -13.31 -22.21
CA ASN A 956 22.82 -13.80 -22.69
C ASN A 956 23.96 -12.80 -22.36
N GLY A 957 25.07 -13.30 -21.81
CA GLY A 957 26.26 -12.49 -21.47
C GLY A 957 26.18 -11.65 -20.20
N TRP A 958 24.99 -11.49 -19.58
CA TRP A 958 24.79 -10.64 -18.41
C TRP A 958 24.34 -11.42 -17.17
N THR A 959 24.94 -11.12 -16.03
CA THR A 959 24.56 -11.68 -14.73
C THR A 959 23.82 -10.64 -13.91
N LEU A 960 22.68 -11.02 -13.34
CA LEU A 960 21.93 -10.20 -12.40
C LEU A 960 21.97 -10.79 -11.00
N GLU A 961 22.26 -9.94 -10.03
CA GLU A 961 21.85 -10.13 -8.64
C GLU A 961 20.91 -8.99 -8.26
N THR A 962 19.70 -9.29 -7.77
CA THR A 962 18.76 -8.28 -7.26
C THR A 962 17.85 -8.91 -6.21
N ASN A 963 17.29 -8.11 -5.31
CA ASN A 963 16.28 -8.55 -4.36
C ASN A 963 14.86 -8.04 -4.71
N ALA A 964 14.71 -7.27 -5.80
CA ALA A 964 13.47 -6.63 -6.21
C ALA A 964 12.25 -7.59 -6.30
N ASP A 965 11.05 -7.07 -6.03
CA ASP A 965 9.79 -7.85 -5.98
C ASP A 965 9.56 -8.71 -7.23
N ARG A 966 9.90 -8.17 -8.41
CA ARG A 966 9.88 -8.89 -9.68
C ARG A 966 11.15 -8.54 -10.45
N ALA A 967 11.94 -9.54 -10.78
CA ALA A 967 13.18 -9.41 -11.53
C ALA A 967 13.08 -10.10 -12.91
N PRO A 968 12.12 -9.72 -13.78
CA PRO A 968 12.30 -10.03 -15.20
C PRO A 968 13.62 -9.37 -15.58
N ARG A 969 14.48 -10.06 -16.30
CA ARG A 969 15.76 -9.48 -16.72
C ARG A 969 15.61 -8.52 -17.89
N THR A 970 14.62 -8.79 -18.75
CA THR A 970 14.29 -7.97 -19.92
C THR A 970 12.87 -7.43 -19.89
N GLY A 971 12.61 -6.41 -20.69
CA GLY A 971 11.27 -5.85 -20.88
C GLY A 971 10.31 -6.75 -21.68
N ALA A 972 10.84 -7.69 -22.47
CA ALA A 972 10.09 -8.67 -23.26
C ALA A 972 10.69 -10.07 -23.14
N THR A 973 9.93 -11.11 -23.50
CA THR A 973 10.37 -12.53 -23.48
C THR A 973 11.06 -12.97 -24.78
N SER A 974 11.11 -12.12 -25.81
CA SER A 974 11.77 -12.41 -27.08
C SER A 974 12.03 -11.14 -27.88
N GLY A 975 13.09 -11.12 -28.70
CA GLY A 975 13.41 -10.02 -29.62
C GLY A 975 14.23 -8.90 -28.97
N ASP A 976 14.37 -7.80 -29.68
CA ASP A 976 14.97 -6.55 -29.24
C ASP A 976 14.21 -5.98 -28.04
N THR A 977 14.94 -5.64 -26.99
CA THR A 977 14.38 -5.19 -25.73
C THR A 977 15.44 -4.43 -24.93
N TRP A 978 15.28 -4.33 -23.62
CA TRP A 978 16.18 -3.65 -22.72
C TRP A 978 16.22 -4.39 -21.39
N MET A 979 17.25 -4.15 -20.59
CA MET A 979 17.26 -4.58 -19.21
C MET A 979 16.11 -3.91 -18.47
N TYR A 980 15.35 -4.69 -17.72
CA TYR A 980 14.19 -4.22 -16.96
C TYR A 980 14.25 -4.80 -15.57
N THR A 981 13.71 -4.11 -14.56
CA THR A 981 13.48 -4.64 -13.20
C THR A 981 12.40 -3.78 -12.56
N THR A 982 11.57 -4.35 -11.68
CA THR A 982 10.47 -3.61 -11.02
C THR A 982 10.37 -3.95 -9.53
N SER A 983 9.96 -2.97 -8.72
CA SER A 983 9.59 -3.12 -7.32
C SER A 983 8.24 -2.45 -7.08
N HIS A 984 7.29 -3.15 -6.46
CA HIS A 984 5.97 -2.62 -6.12
C HIS A 984 5.96 -1.99 -4.73
N SER A 985 6.73 -2.56 -3.80
CA SER A 985 6.60 -2.30 -2.36
C SER A 985 7.63 -1.33 -1.78
N SER A 986 8.71 -1.03 -2.52
CA SER A 986 9.83 -0.16 -2.11
C SER A 986 10.38 -0.40 -0.71
N ASN A 987 10.17 -1.60 -0.18
CA ASN A 987 10.78 -2.13 1.03
C ASN A 987 12.24 -2.48 0.74
N ASP A 988 13.14 -2.32 1.72
CA ASP A 988 14.58 -2.57 1.58
C ASP A 988 14.91 -4.01 1.16
N ALA A 989 14.07 -4.98 1.54
CA ALA A 989 14.20 -6.38 1.15
C ALA A 989 13.83 -6.66 -0.31
N HIS A 990 13.08 -5.75 -0.95
CA HIS A 990 12.56 -5.91 -2.30
C HIS A 990 12.71 -4.64 -3.15
N ASN A 991 13.76 -3.87 -2.86
CA ASN A 991 13.98 -2.57 -3.47
C ASN A 991 14.70 -2.73 -4.80
N ILE A 992 14.33 -1.90 -5.78
CA ILE A 992 14.95 -2.00 -7.10
C ILE A 992 16.44 -1.65 -7.12
N SER A 993 16.94 -0.90 -6.13
CA SER A 993 18.37 -0.56 -6.02
C SER A 993 19.08 -1.29 -4.87
N SER A 994 18.38 -1.76 -3.84
CA SER A 994 19.04 -2.52 -2.76
C SER A 994 19.50 -3.88 -3.28
N ALA A 995 20.81 -4.10 -3.41
CA ALA A 995 21.42 -5.33 -3.92
C ALA A 995 21.26 -5.61 -5.43
N THR A 996 20.78 -4.67 -6.23
CA THR A 996 20.83 -4.79 -7.70
C THR A 996 22.25 -4.60 -8.21
N ASP A 997 22.76 -5.59 -8.93
CA ASP A 997 24.02 -5.60 -9.67
C ASP A 997 23.85 -6.45 -10.95
N TYR A 998 23.62 -5.75 -12.06
CA TYR A 998 23.74 -6.29 -13.41
C TYR A 998 25.18 -6.12 -13.88
N ARG A 999 25.86 -7.17 -14.29
CA ARG A 999 27.26 -7.06 -14.69
C ARG A 999 27.70 -8.04 -15.78
N GLN A 1000 28.73 -7.61 -16.50
CA GLN A 1000 29.45 -8.41 -17.48
C GLN A 1000 30.96 -8.14 -17.37
N VAL A 1001 31.76 -9.21 -17.39
CA VAL A 1001 33.23 -9.10 -17.45
C VAL A 1001 33.67 -9.10 -18.92
N ILE A 1002 34.33 -8.04 -19.34
CA ILE A 1002 34.86 -7.85 -20.69
C ILE A 1002 36.37 -8.12 -20.68
N GLY A 1003 36.82 -8.90 -21.65
CA GLY A 1003 38.21 -9.33 -21.77
C GLY A 1003 38.61 -10.44 -20.80
N THR A 1004 39.92 -10.68 -20.69
CA THR A 1004 40.48 -11.71 -19.79
C THR A 1004 41.87 -11.33 -19.27
N GLN A 1005 42.22 -11.85 -18.09
CA GLN A 1005 43.53 -11.62 -17.48
C GLN A 1005 44.48 -12.77 -17.80
N PRO A 1006 45.80 -12.51 -17.92
CA PRO A 1006 46.80 -13.55 -18.18
C PRO A 1006 46.74 -14.73 -17.19
N GLU A 1007 46.39 -14.47 -15.93
CA GLU A 1007 46.40 -15.45 -14.84
C GLU A 1007 45.12 -16.32 -14.78
N VAL A 1008 44.03 -15.88 -15.41
CA VAL A 1008 42.71 -16.55 -15.44
C VAL A 1008 42.10 -16.51 -16.82
N SER A 1009 42.89 -16.88 -17.83
CA SER A 1009 42.47 -16.89 -19.23
C SER A 1009 41.13 -17.62 -19.40
N ALA A 1010 40.12 -16.89 -19.87
CA ALA A 1010 38.80 -17.42 -20.19
C ALA A 1010 38.72 -17.77 -21.67
N GLU A 1011 38.20 -18.96 -21.99
CA GLU A 1011 38.01 -19.41 -23.36
C GLU A 1011 37.11 -18.42 -24.14
N GLY A 1012 37.50 -18.08 -25.37
CA GLY A 1012 36.75 -17.15 -26.22
C GLY A 1012 36.88 -15.65 -25.86
N LYS A 1013 37.73 -15.27 -24.90
CA LYS A 1013 38.00 -13.86 -24.54
C LYS A 1013 39.45 -13.46 -24.78
N TYR A 1014 39.68 -12.19 -25.09
CA TYR A 1014 41.00 -11.61 -25.32
C TYR A 1014 41.40 -10.64 -24.22
N GLY A 1015 42.69 -10.54 -23.93
CA GLY A 1015 43.22 -9.50 -23.04
C GLY A 1015 43.08 -8.14 -23.70
N LEU A 1016 42.32 -7.24 -23.06
CA LEU A 1016 42.16 -5.86 -23.53
C LEU A 1016 43.50 -5.10 -23.47
N PRO A 1017 43.79 -4.21 -24.43
CA PRO A 1017 44.98 -3.36 -24.37
C PRO A 1017 45.03 -2.51 -23.11
N THR A 1018 46.24 -2.26 -22.62
CA THR A 1018 46.45 -1.32 -21.52
C THR A 1018 46.10 0.11 -21.95
N GLY A 1019 45.29 0.79 -21.14
CA GLY A 1019 44.92 2.19 -21.37
C GLY A 1019 43.60 2.59 -20.71
N ALA A 1020 43.15 3.81 -21.02
CA ALA A 1020 41.90 4.39 -20.54
C ALA A 1020 40.73 4.02 -21.45
N TYR A 1021 39.60 3.67 -20.84
CA TYR A 1021 38.36 3.30 -21.49
C TYR A 1021 37.18 4.15 -21.00
N ARG A 1022 36.17 4.33 -21.84
CA ARG A 1022 34.90 5.00 -21.53
C ARG A 1022 33.75 4.02 -21.72
N VAL A 1023 32.77 4.06 -20.83
CA VAL A 1023 31.57 3.18 -20.88
C VAL A 1023 30.33 4.05 -20.97
N GLU A 1024 29.41 3.70 -21.86
CA GLU A 1024 28.15 4.43 -22.05
C GLU A 1024 26.99 3.45 -22.10
N ALA A 1025 25.79 3.90 -21.71
CA ALA A 1025 24.55 3.17 -21.89
C ALA A 1025 23.37 4.15 -21.95
N ALA A 1026 22.29 3.76 -22.62
CA ALA A 1026 20.98 4.33 -22.36
C ALA A 1026 20.51 3.80 -21.00
N THR A 1027 20.03 4.67 -20.12
CA THR A 1027 19.47 4.31 -18.82
C THR A 1027 18.28 5.19 -18.47
N PHE A 1028 17.33 4.65 -17.70
CA PHE A 1028 16.20 5.39 -17.14
C PHE A 1028 15.79 4.82 -15.79
N LEU A 1029 15.44 5.67 -14.84
CA LEU A 1029 14.76 5.27 -13.59
C LEU A 1029 13.61 6.25 -13.31
N ASN A 1030 12.42 5.73 -13.02
CA ASN A 1030 11.21 6.53 -12.84
C ASN A 1030 11.19 7.39 -11.55
N HIS A 1031 11.97 7.00 -10.54
CA HIS A 1031 12.06 7.70 -9.24
C HIS A 1031 13.48 7.75 -8.72
N GLU A 1032 13.90 8.85 -8.09
CA GLU A 1032 15.19 8.94 -7.38
C GLU A 1032 16.37 8.39 -8.21
N TRP A 1033 16.44 8.80 -9.48
CA TRP A 1033 17.37 8.31 -10.51
C TRP A 1033 18.85 8.29 -10.09
N ASP A 1034 19.26 9.11 -9.12
CA ASP A 1034 20.63 9.13 -8.58
C ASP A 1034 21.01 7.89 -7.73
N LYS A 1035 20.01 7.06 -7.39
CA LYS A 1035 20.13 5.81 -6.61
C LYS A 1035 20.44 4.58 -7.47
N MET A 1036 20.48 4.71 -8.79
CA MET A 1036 21.02 3.70 -9.70
C MET A 1036 22.24 4.27 -10.46
N ARG A 1037 23.21 3.40 -10.75
CA ARG A 1037 24.51 3.79 -11.32
C ARG A 1037 24.90 2.86 -12.45
N LEU A 1038 25.31 3.44 -13.59
CA LEU A 1038 26.13 2.74 -14.58
C LEU A 1038 27.57 2.76 -14.05
N TYR A 1039 28.26 1.62 -14.03
CA TYR A 1039 29.60 1.51 -13.47
C TYR A 1039 30.57 0.71 -14.33
N ALA A 1040 31.86 0.96 -14.09
CA ALA A 1040 32.97 0.19 -14.62
C ALA A 1040 34.03 -0.05 -13.53
N GLN A 1041 34.62 -1.24 -13.51
CA GLN A 1041 35.55 -1.69 -12.48
C GLN A 1041 36.64 -2.60 -13.04
N THR A 1042 37.89 -2.39 -12.64
CA THR A 1042 39.01 -3.27 -13.00
C THR A 1042 39.51 -4.05 -11.80
N ASN A 1043 39.92 -5.30 -12.04
CA ASN A 1043 40.39 -6.21 -11.00
C ASN A 1043 41.77 -6.79 -11.41
N SER A 1044 42.58 -7.25 -10.46
CA SER A 1044 43.76 -8.10 -10.68
C SER A 1044 43.52 -9.47 -10.07
N VAL A 1045 44.02 -10.53 -10.70
CA VAL A 1045 43.95 -11.88 -10.14
C VAL A 1045 45.33 -12.42 -9.82
N GLU A 1046 45.55 -12.76 -8.55
CA GLU A 1046 46.73 -13.48 -8.11
C GLU A 1046 46.44 -14.98 -7.99
N VAL A 1047 47.19 -15.80 -8.72
CA VAL A 1047 47.13 -17.26 -8.63
C VAL A 1047 48.21 -17.78 -7.68
N SER A 1048 47.82 -18.59 -6.71
CA SER A 1048 48.74 -19.26 -5.79
C SER A 1048 48.37 -20.74 -5.60
N THR A 1049 49.35 -21.62 -5.46
CA THR A 1049 49.13 -23.05 -5.21
C THR A 1049 49.23 -23.35 -3.72
N VAL A 1050 48.22 -24.01 -3.15
CA VAL A 1050 48.21 -24.45 -1.76
C VAL A 1050 48.23 -25.98 -1.72
N THR A 1051 49.27 -26.56 -1.14
CA THR A 1051 49.40 -28.02 -1.01
C THR A 1051 48.53 -28.54 0.13
N GLY A 1052 47.56 -29.39 -0.21
CA GLY A 1052 46.67 -30.02 0.77
C GLY A 1052 47.37 -31.07 1.62
N SER A 1053 46.84 -31.32 2.83
CA SER A 1053 47.39 -32.28 3.81
C SER A 1053 47.42 -33.75 3.34
N ALA A 1054 46.77 -34.07 2.21
CA ALA A 1054 46.79 -35.38 1.55
C ALA A 1054 47.69 -35.44 0.29
N GLY A 1055 48.46 -34.37 -0.01
CA GLY A 1055 49.37 -34.32 -1.16
C GLY A 1055 48.72 -33.94 -2.50
N GLN A 1056 47.51 -33.38 -2.49
CA GLN A 1056 46.89 -32.78 -3.68
C GLN A 1056 47.04 -31.25 -3.62
N ASP A 1057 47.64 -30.66 -4.64
CA ASP A 1057 47.75 -29.21 -4.80
C ASP A 1057 46.39 -28.62 -5.21
N SER A 1058 45.97 -27.53 -4.57
CA SER A 1058 44.79 -26.75 -4.94
C SER A 1058 45.22 -25.36 -5.44
N THR A 1059 44.76 -24.98 -6.62
CA THR A 1059 44.98 -23.64 -7.20
C THR A 1059 43.99 -22.65 -6.60
N VAL A 1060 44.49 -21.51 -6.18
CA VAL A 1060 43.74 -20.46 -5.48
C VAL A 1060 43.84 -19.16 -6.25
N TYR A 1061 42.70 -18.57 -6.56
CA TYR A 1061 42.58 -17.28 -7.23
C TYR A 1061 42.19 -16.23 -6.20
N ALA A 1062 42.98 -15.16 -6.05
CA ALA A 1062 42.54 -13.96 -5.35
C ALA A 1062 42.34 -12.81 -6.31
N TYR A 1063 41.11 -12.33 -6.36
CA TYR A 1063 40.72 -11.13 -7.06
C TYR A 1063 41.02 -9.93 -6.16
N THR A 1064 41.56 -8.84 -6.71
CA THR A 1064 41.74 -7.53 -6.06
C THR A 1064 41.16 -6.44 -6.94
N GLU A 1065 40.29 -5.60 -6.41
CA GLU A 1065 39.72 -4.47 -7.14
C GLU A 1065 40.76 -3.34 -7.20
N ILE A 1066 41.04 -2.84 -8.41
CA ILE A 1066 42.12 -1.89 -8.67
C ILE A 1066 41.53 -0.48 -8.85
N GLU A 1067 40.58 -0.35 -9.78
CA GLU A 1067 39.94 0.91 -10.11
C GLU A 1067 38.43 0.78 -10.26
N TYR A 1068 37.75 1.90 -10.07
CA TYR A 1068 36.29 1.98 -10.11
C TYR A 1068 35.82 3.36 -10.56
N ALA A 1069 34.82 3.42 -11.44
CA ALA A 1069 34.15 4.64 -11.87
C ALA A 1069 32.66 4.40 -12.10
N ASP A 1070 31.81 5.42 -11.84
CA ASP A 1070 30.38 5.36 -12.12
C ASP A 1070 29.75 6.69 -12.50
N SER A 1071 28.50 6.62 -12.96
CA SER A 1071 27.64 7.77 -13.21
C SER A 1071 26.18 7.43 -12.93
N ALA A 1072 25.42 8.43 -12.45
CA ALA A 1072 24.00 8.30 -12.12
C ALA A 1072 23.15 8.04 -13.37
N PHE A 1073 22.04 7.33 -13.18
CA PHE A 1073 21.04 7.12 -14.24
C PHE A 1073 20.41 8.43 -14.70
N ASN A 1074 19.73 8.39 -15.84
CA ASN A 1074 18.88 9.49 -16.29
C ASN A 1074 17.46 9.35 -15.71
N GLY A 1075 16.88 10.46 -15.22
CA GLY A 1075 15.53 10.48 -14.64
C GLY A 1075 14.44 10.99 -15.57
N LYS A 1076 14.76 11.20 -16.86
CA LYS A 1076 13.88 11.85 -17.83
C LYS A 1076 13.50 10.88 -18.95
N GLN A 1077 12.22 10.52 -19.02
CA GLN A 1077 11.75 9.52 -19.98
C GLN A 1077 11.90 10.00 -21.43
N ASP A 1078 11.67 11.29 -21.69
CA ASP A 1078 11.89 11.93 -23.00
C ASP A 1078 13.35 11.79 -23.48
N VAL A 1079 14.31 11.86 -22.57
CA VAL A 1079 15.74 11.68 -22.89
C VAL A 1079 16.06 10.21 -23.19
N TRP A 1080 15.41 9.27 -22.49
CA TRP A 1080 15.53 7.84 -22.78
C TRP A 1080 14.89 7.50 -24.14
N ASP A 1081 13.69 7.99 -24.40
CA ASP A 1081 12.97 7.75 -25.66
C ASP A 1081 13.76 8.31 -26.85
N ALA A 1082 14.37 9.50 -26.70
CA ALA A 1082 15.25 10.09 -27.72
C ALA A 1082 16.54 9.27 -27.96
N ALA A 1083 17.11 8.68 -26.90
CA ALA A 1083 18.26 7.80 -27.03
C ALA A 1083 17.88 6.48 -27.74
N GLN A 1084 16.75 5.88 -27.38
CA GLN A 1084 16.23 4.68 -28.04
C GLN A 1084 15.92 4.91 -29.52
N ALA A 1085 15.37 6.07 -29.86
CA ALA A 1085 15.12 6.51 -31.23
C ALA A 1085 16.37 6.69 -32.12
N THR A 1086 17.57 6.62 -31.53
CA THR A 1086 18.84 6.87 -32.22
C THR A 1086 19.93 5.85 -31.86
N LEU A 1087 19.61 4.72 -31.21
CA LEU A 1087 20.60 3.79 -30.62
C LEU A 1087 21.66 4.50 -29.75
N GLY A 1088 21.29 5.65 -29.21
CA GLY A 1088 22.12 6.53 -28.42
C GLY A 1088 22.20 6.10 -26.96
N THR A 1089 22.94 6.88 -26.18
CA THR A 1089 23.16 6.65 -24.75
C THR A 1089 22.80 7.88 -23.94
N THR A 1090 22.43 7.69 -22.67
CA THR A 1090 22.03 8.79 -21.77
C THR A 1090 22.96 8.95 -20.57
N THR A 1091 23.75 7.93 -20.26
CA THR A 1091 24.65 7.89 -19.11
C THR A 1091 26.04 7.47 -19.55
N VAL A 1092 27.06 8.21 -19.10
CA VAL A 1092 28.46 8.04 -19.51
C VAL A 1092 29.34 7.92 -18.27
N VAL A 1093 30.06 6.81 -18.13
CA VAL A 1093 31.21 6.66 -17.24
C VAL A 1093 32.44 7.14 -18.00
N PRO A 1094 32.98 8.34 -17.68
CA PRO A 1094 33.88 9.05 -18.58
C PRO A 1094 35.24 8.38 -18.77
N GLU A 1095 35.76 7.68 -17.75
CA GLU A 1095 37.09 7.07 -17.79
C GLU A 1095 37.26 5.94 -16.75
N ILE A 1096 37.86 4.82 -17.16
CA ILE A 1096 38.36 3.71 -16.32
C ILE A 1096 39.66 3.17 -16.94
N TYR A 1097 40.72 2.94 -16.16
CA TYR A 1097 42.01 2.50 -16.70
C TYR A 1097 42.22 0.99 -16.51
N VAL A 1098 42.45 0.29 -17.61
CA VAL A 1098 42.61 -1.17 -17.68
C VAL A 1098 44.10 -1.49 -17.81
N GLU A 1099 44.66 -2.18 -16.83
CA GLU A 1099 46.08 -2.59 -16.83
C GLU A 1099 46.28 -4.11 -16.99
N ASN A 1100 45.31 -4.93 -16.56
CA ASN A 1100 45.41 -6.40 -16.53
C ASN A 1100 44.50 -7.11 -17.55
N GLY A 1101 44.11 -6.42 -18.63
CA GLY A 1101 43.42 -7.04 -19.75
C GLY A 1101 41.92 -7.32 -19.59
N ALA A 1102 41.29 -6.93 -18.47
CA ALA A 1102 39.86 -7.09 -18.26
C ALA A 1102 39.21 -5.93 -17.49
N VAL A 1103 37.93 -5.67 -17.77
CA VAL A 1103 37.08 -4.70 -17.09
C VAL A 1103 35.68 -5.27 -16.88
N THR A 1104 35.10 -5.07 -15.71
CA THR A 1104 33.69 -5.35 -15.43
C THR A 1104 32.89 -4.09 -15.70
N ILE A 1105 31.84 -4.18 -16.50
CA ILE A 1105 30.86 -3.10 -16.69
C ILE A 1105 29.50 -3.55 -16.19
N GLY A 1106 28.67 -2.62 -15.76
CA GLY A 1106 27.38 -2.98 -15.21
C GLY A 1106 26.54 -1.84 -14.69
N ILE A 1107 25.44 -2.22 -14.06
CA ILE A 1107 24.49 -1.34 -13.40
C ILE A 1107 24.36 -1.81 -11.97
N ARG A 1108 24.41 -0.87 -11.03
CA ARG A 1108 24.26 -1.19 -9.61
C ARG A 1108 23.45 -0.15 -8.86
N GLY A 1109 22.86 -0.57 -7.75
CA GLY A 1109 22.25 0.36 -6.81
C GLY A 1109 23.25 1.17 -6.00
N ASN A 1110 22.82 2.36 -5.58
CA ASN A 1110 23.60 3.35 -4.83
C ASN A 1110 22.77 3.99 -3.69
N GLY A 1111 21.90 3.19 -3.08
CA GLY A 1111 20.99 3.59 -2.02
C GLY A 1111 19.65 2.89 -2.19
N ARG A 1112 18.66 3.31 -1.39
CA ARG A 1112 17.27 2.84 -1.49
C ARG A 1112 16.48 3.83 -2.36
N VAL A 1113 15.67 3.32 -3.29
CA VAL A 1113 14.66 4.09 -4.02
C VAL A 1113 13.34 4.09 -3.25
N GLY A 1114 12.80 5.25 -2.90
CA GLY A 1114 11.49 5.42 -2.27
C GLY A 1114 10.31 5.53 -3.24
N GLY A 1115 9.09 5.23 -2.77
CA GLY A 1115 7.83 5.34 -3.53
C GLY A 1115 7.40 4.03 -4.20
N ASN A 1116 6.11 3.68 -4.16
CA ASN A 1116 5.60 2.42 -4.74
C ASN A 1116 5.76 2.39 -6.27
N ASP A 1117 5.85 1.20 -6.85
CA ASP A 1117 5.93 0.96 -8.30
C ASP A 1117 7.16 1.58 -9.00
N SER A 1118 8.35 1.31 -8.47
CA SER A 1118 9.63 1.74 -9.04
C SER A 1118 10.17 0.77 -10.10
N TRP A 1119 10.74 1.28 -11.19
CA TRP A 1119 11.29 0.48 -12.30
C TRP A 1119 12.40 1.21 -13.06
N PHE A 1120 13.42 0.46 -13.53
CA PHE A 1120 14.49 1.02 -14.38
C PHE A 1120 14.59 0.30 -15.72
N LEU A 1121 15.13 1.03 -16.70
CA LEU A 1121 15.50 0.52 -18.02
C LEU A 1121 17.00 0.74 -18.26
N ALA A 1122 17.65 -0.19 -18.96
CA ALA A 1122 18.98 0.06 -19.52
C ALA A 1122 19.28 -0.75 -20.78
N ASP A 1123 19.97 -0.13 -21.71
CA ASP A 1123 20.23 -0.68 -23.04
C ASP A 1123 21.37 0.11 -23.74
N ASN A 1124 21.71 -0.21 -24.99
CA ASN A 1124 22.69 0.50 -25.81
C ASN A 1124 24.07 0.65 -25.14
N PHE A 1125 24.60 -0.43 -24.57
CA PHE A 1125 25.91 -0.43 -23.93
C PHE A 1125 27.02 -0.20 -24.96
N ARG A 1126 27.94 0.71 -24.67
CA ARG A 1126 29.11 1.02 -25.50
C ARG A 1126 30.39 0.99 -24.68
N LEU A 1127 31.47 0.53 -25.29
CA LEU A 1127 32.81 0.52 -24.70
C LEU A 1127 33.79 1.17 -25.67
N TYR A 1128 34.54 2.15 -25.22
CA TYR A 1128 35.48 2.89 -26.06
C TYR A 1128 36.89 2.87 -25.45
N TYR A 1129 37.93 2.69 -26.25
CA TYR A 1129 39.31 2.97 -25.87
C TYR A 1129 39.63 4.43 -26.19
N VAL A 1130 39.95 5.23 -25.17
CA VAL A 1130 40.05 6.70 -25.29
C VAL A 1130 41.49 7.22 -25.20
N GLY A 1131 42.46 6.39 -24.80
CA GLY A 1131 43.86 6.80 -24.75
C GLY A 1131 44.80 5.85 -23.98
N THR A 1132 46.10 6.12 -24.09
CA THR A 1132 47.16 5.30 -23.46
C THR A 1132 47.52 5.76 -22.05
N GLU A 1133 47.18 7.00 -21.69
CA GLU A 1133 47.51 7.57 -20.39
C GLU A 1133 46.36 7.39 -19.39
N ARG A 1134 46.71 7.30 -18.11
CA ARG A 1134 45.75 7.31 -17.01
C ARG A 1134 45.31 8.75 -16.76
N GLY A 1135 44.05 9.09 -17.08
CA GLY A 1135 43.52 10.42 -16.86
C GLY A 1135 43.11 10.71 -15.42
N SER A 1136 42.64 11.94 -15.18
CA SER A 1136 42.31 12.47 -13.85
C SER A 1136 40.85 12.25 -13.43
N ASN A 1137 40.00 11.69 -14.30
CA ASN A 1137 38.55 11.57 -14.08
C ASN A 1137 38.14 10.23 -13.46
N ILE A 1138 39.11 9.42 -13.02
CA ILE A 1138 38.90 8.13 -12.35
C ILE A 1138 38.44 8.38 -10.91
N GLY A 1139 37.29 7.81 -10.51
CA GLY A 1139 36.60 8.04 -9.23
C GLY A 1139 37.31 7.60 -7.93
N GLY A 1140 38.62 7.36 -8.00
CA GLY A 1140 39.52 6.96 -6.91
C GLY A 1140 40.08 5.54 -7.08
N THR A 1141 41.34 5.32 -6.68
CA THR A 1141 41.89 3.98 -6.47
C THR A 1141 41.16 3.32 -5.30
N MET A 1142 40.55 2.14 -5.51
CA MET A 1142 39.88 1.36 -4.45
C MET A 1142 40.83 1.02 -3.28
N VAL A 1143 42.16 1.07 -3.53
CA VAL A 1143 43.20 0.96 -2.51
C VAL A 1143 43.00 1.95 -1.34
N GLY A 1144 42.39 3.12 -1.58
CA GLY A 1144 42.04 4.12 -0.56
C GLY A 1144 40.59 4.07 -0.03
N ARG A 1145 39.68 3.32 -0.66
CA ARG A 1145 38.36 2.98 -0.07
C ARG A 1145 38.43 1.77 0.86
N ASN A 1146 39.58 1.10 0.91
CA ASN A 1146 39.86 0.02 1.87
C ASN A 1146 39.61 0.40 3.34
N ASP A 1147 39.59 1.70 3.67
CA ASP A 1147 39.32 2.21 5.02
C ASP A 1147 37.86 2.61 5.22
N ASN A 1148 37.02 2.50 4.19
CA ASN A 1148 35.58 2.74 4.29
C ASN A 1148 34.90 1.49 4.86
N LEU A 1149 35.04 1.35 6.17
CA LEU A 1149 34.54 0.24 6.98
C LEU A 1149 33.04 -0.07 6.80
N SER A 1150 32.27 0.89 6.25
CA SER A 1150 30.84 0.76 5.94
C SER A 1150 30.54 0.21 4.54
N GLU A 1151 31.52 0.08 3.66
CA GLU A 1151 31.37 -0.51 2.33
C GLU A 1151 30.98 -1.98 2.45
N LEU A 1152 29.97 -2.42 1.69
CA LEU A 1152 29.51 -3.80 1.71
C LEU A 1152 30.32 -4.61 0.69
N VAL A 1153 30.92 -5.71 1.15
CA VAL A 1153 31.75 -6.62 0.36
C VAL A 1153 31.27 -8.06 0.52
N ASP A 1154 31.33 -8.80 -0.58
CA ASP A 1154 31.15 -10.23 -0.55
C ASP A 1154 32.45 -10.91 -0.11
N VAL A 1155 32.31 -12.02 0.59
CA VAL A 1155 33.40 -12.77 1.23
C VAL A 1155 33.34 -14.19 0.74
N TYR A 1156 34.40 -14.63 0.08
CA TYR A 1156 34.52 -15.96 -0.48
C TYR A 1156 35.58 -16.75 0.29
N ASP A 1157 35.43 -18.06 0.38
CA ASP A 1157 36.54 -18.90 0.81
C ASP A 1157 37.54 -19.09 -0.32
N ILE A 1158 38.66 -19.73 0.00
CA ILE A 1158 39.74 -19.98 -0.94
C ILE A 1158 39.34 -20.87 -2.14
N THR A 1159 38.19 -21.54 -2.08
CA THR A 1159 37.62 -22.34 -3.18
C THR A 1159 36.71 -21.53 -4.09
N GLY A 1160 36.51 -20.24 -3.80
CA GLY A 1160 35.62 -19.34 -4.53
C GLY A 1160 34.15 -19.47 -4.12
N LYS A 1161 33.83 -20.23 -3.06
CA LYS A 1161 32.47 -20.34 -2.55
C LYS A 1161 32.14 -19.11 -1.72
N LEU A 1162 31.00 -18.47 -1.99
CA LEU A 1162 30.51 -17.34 -1.20
C LEU A 1162 30.21 -17.80 0.23
N VAL A 1163 30.86 -17.16 1.19
CA VAL A 1163 30.78 -17.43 2.64
C VAL A 1163 29.97 -16.35 3.35
N ARG A 1164 30.02 -15.12 2.86
CA ARG A 1164 29.23 -13.98 3.35
C ARG A 1164 28.92 -13.03 2.20
N LYS A 1165 27.70 -12.52 2.17
CA LYS A 1165 27.24 -11.57 1.13
C LYS A 1165 27.06 -10.19 1.74
N GLN A 1166 27.51 -9.15 1.06
CA GLN A 1166 27.35 -7.75 1.41
C GLN A 1166 27.66 -7.46 2.88
N ALA A 1167 28.76 -8.03 3.39
CA ALA A 1167 29.23 -7.77 4.73
C ALA A 1167 29.96 -6.42 4.74
N LYS A 1168 29.72 -5.58 5.75
CA LYS A 1168 30.57 -4.39 5.95
C LYS A 1168 32.03 -4.83 5.95
N ARG A 1169 32.88 -4.14 5.19
CA ARG A 1169 34.31 -4.49 5.00
C ARG A 1169 35.03 -4.65 6.34
N ALA A 1170 34.60 -3.90 7.37
CA ALA A 1170 35.05 -4.04 8.76
C ALA A 1170 34.86 -5.44 9.36
N ASP A 1171 33.75 -6.10 8.99
CA ASP A 1171 33.29 -7.36 9.56
C ASP A 1171 33.42 -8.53 8.59
N ALA A 1172 33.95 -8.28 7.40
CA ALA A 1172 34.04 -9.23 6.30
C ALA A 1172 34.56 -10.61 6.74
N VAL A 1173 35.67 -10.63 7.48
CA VAL A 1173 36.30 -11.89 7.93
C VAL A 1173 36.12 -12.19 9.41
N LYS A 1174 35.34 -11.36 10.10
CA LYS A 1174 35.12 -11.44 11.54
C LYS A 1174 34.23 -12.63 11.87
N GLY A 1175 34.76 -13.59 12.63
CA GLY A 1175 34.04 -14.82 13.01
C GLY A 1175 34.03 -15.91 11.95
N LEU A 1176 34.78 -15.75 10.84
CA LEU A 1176 34.97 -16.85 9.89
C LEU A 1176 35.93 -17.90 10.49
N LYS A 1177 35.75 -19.17 10.12
CA LYS A 1177 36.59 -20.28 10.61
C LYS A 1177 38.04 -20.09 10.21
N LYS A 1178 38.99 -20.76 10.87
CA LYS A 1178 40.41 -20.69 10.45
C LYS A 1178 40.54 -21.10 8.98
N GLY A 1179 41.05 -20.18 8.17
CA GLY A 1179 41.03 -20.32 6.72
C GLY A 1179 41.50 -19.06 6.04
N ILE A 1180 41.62 -19.14 4.72
CA ILE A 1180 41.94 -18.00 3.88
C ILE A 1180 40.64 -17.61 3.17
N TYR A 1181 40.27 -16.35 3.30
CA TYR A 1181 39.07 -15.78 2.69
C TYR A 1181 39.45 -14.60 1.83
N ILE A 1182 38.63 -14.32 0.83
CA ILE A 1182 38.81 -13.21 -0.09
C ILE A 1182 37.61 -12.30 0.10
N ALA A 1183 37.84 -11.06 0.54
CA ALA A 1183 36.78 -10.08 0.72
C ALA A 1183 37.20 -8.72 0.16
N GLY A 1184 36.34 -8.10 -0.63
CA GLY A 1184 36.62 -6.78 -1.23
C GLY A 1184 38.00 -6.68 -1.88
N GLY A 1185 38.41 -7.76 -2.54
CA GLY A 1185 39.69 -7.79 -3.23
C GLY A 1185 40.92 -8.25 -2.43
N LYS A 1186 40.81 -8.54 -1.13
CA LYS A 1186 41.98 -8.88 -0.28
C LYS A 1186 41.90 -10.29 0.28
N LYS A 1187 43.05 -10.98 0.29
CA LYS A 1187 43.25 -12.24 1.02
C LYS A 1187 43.37 -11.95 2.51
N TYR A 1188 42.44 -12.47 3.29
CA TYR A 1188 42.44 -12.45 4.74
C TYR A 1188 42.81 -13.84 5.25
N VAL A 1189 43.93 -13.93 5.94
CA VAL A 1189 44.31 -15.14 6.67
C VAL A 1189 43.66 -15.06 8.04
N VAL A 1190 42.54 -15.74 8.21
CA VAL A 1190 41.89 -15.87 9.52
C VAL A 1190 42.64 -16.96 10.27
N THR A 1191 43.56 -16.56 11.15
CA THR A 1191 44.46 -17.47 11.85
C THR A 1191 43.80 -18.26 12.98
N GLY A 1192 42.51 -18.02 13.24
CA GLY A 1192 41.75 -18.58 14.35
C GLY A 1192 42.12 -17.91 15.68
N ASN A 1193 41.11 -17.75 16.54
CA ASN A 1193 41.30 -17.93 17.98
C ASN A 1193 41.00 -19.38 18.30
#